data_AF-A0A8S1KA54-F1
#
_entry.id   AF-A0A8S1KA54-F1
#
_cell.length_a   1.000
_cell.length_b   1.000
_cell.length_c   1.000
_cell.angle_alpha   90.00
_cell.angle_beta   90.00
_cell.angle_gamma   90.00
#
_symmetry.space_group_name_H-M   'P 1'
#
loop_
_entity.id
_entity.type
_entity.pdbx_description
1 polymer ?
#
loop_
_entity_poly.entity_id
_entity_poly.type
_entity_poly.pdbx_seq_one_letter_code
_entity_poly.pdbx_strand_id
1 'polypeptide(L)'
;MFSLIKNIKRMIRSYDNFGVSLNFNIGNRKQYQSVCGGLMSIVMTIVLMYIFITGLIRLLVRDKFQVLKLYIQIDVQQLQNMNPDYQEMNITNFMFAIKLDNPFSIYYPNDIKIAYDIGMFQTQITKLANGTRIKTVLNKISLEQCQAEHFQYVNYEGFQDIYADLKAYLCLPKNFSLKLQGTYNSEFFQYPSLKISICYREECYTKEQIDYLAQNKSILLSLSTLIQSSIYMRDSTDNYLLRYLNSDFYLQTTLKEESKADIFFKNNKIIADNSILSLYKEEEKKDFWSFSLYNYREFRGYHDQPSTIFSLNFRISQDYEQTKKTADTLDSFLSYFGGMLKIISTIFGLVALQYNEMGLKISLANHLYQFNIPKKKNGKFEFSYDKLLSYIQASINRVSELQKKLKHHTKSIIKTSMVMKAWNSQKFSNASISNQQTQQREQTEAPYIDNLTYQKYVEQLQDYKGNFLQRLITIFHTTRHDLRLGINFLFYEFLCCTCCEQIEVTRKMIHQCKTVIDKDLDIVHLLQKIQEIDKLKSIILEKDQIRVFNYTPKPIININPSYQHQPTEEANGIELFQQLNSWRQKHRIRRMKNSSHKPKRLIKIYDAYSRLKQQHNNKKNQRIIQLLGPTIEMIFQKYYEIQNMAKAMNSDKNDNFDNAIQISDVQMDADFPENNYHNNKRVNTSIEDSHKTKLQQIAPKTLENKDEEFLQWD
;
A
#
# COMPACT_ATOMS: atom_id res chain seq x y z
N MET A 1 -1.06 3.91 26.22
CA MET A 1 -0.42 3.37 24.99
C MET A 1 -0.90 1.98 24.59
N PHE A 2 -0.83 0.94 25.45
CA PHE A 2 -1.22 -0.45 25.08
C PHE A 2 -2.69 -0.65 24.67
N SER A 3 -3.64 0.06 25.30
CA SER A 3 -5.06 0.01 24.92
C SER A 3 -5.31 0.57 23.52
N LEU A 4 -4.64 1.69 23.20
CA LEU A 4 -4.72 2.38 21.92
C LEU A 4 -4.20 1.49 20.77
N ILE A 5 -3.03 0.86 20.95
CA ILE A 5 -2.47 -0.09 19.97
C ILE A 5 -3.41 -1.29 19.75
N LYS A 6 -4.08 -1.77 20.81
CA LYS A 6 -5.03 -2.89 20.70
C LYS A 6 -6.27 -2.50 19.90
N ASN A 7 -6.76 -1.28 20.06
CA ASN A 7 -7.90 -0.76 19.32
C ASN A 7 -7.54 -0.52 17.84
N ILE A 8 -6.38 0.08 17.57
CA ILE A 8 -5.85 0.25 16.21
C ILE A 8 -5.74 -1.10 15.49
N LYS A 9 -5.17 -2.11 16.14
CA LYS A 9 -5.06 -3.46 15.54
C LYS A 9 -6.41 -4.11 15.25
N ARG A 10 -7.44 -3.82 16.04
CA ARG A 10 -8.81 -4.32 15.78
C ARG A 10 -9.43 -3.60 14.60
N MET A 11 -9.29 -2.28 14.52
CA MET A 11 -9.78 -1.46 13.42
C MET A 11 -9.14 -1.83 12.08
N ILE A 12 -7.81 -2.02 12.06
CA ILE A 12 -7.11 -2.46 10.84
C ILE A 12 -7.62 -3.84 10.40
N ARG A 13 -7.81 -4.78 11.33
CA ARG A 13 -8.37 -6.10 11.01
C ARG A 13 -9.78 -6.04 10.45
N SER A 14 -10.64 -5.17 10.97
CA SER A 14 -12.02 -5.05 10.45
C SER A 14 -12.07 -4.50 9.03
N TYR A 15 -11.02 -3.80 8.58
CA TYR A 15 -10.90 -3.28 7.22
C TYR A 15 -10.33 -4.30 6.21
N ASP A 16 -10.03 -5.53 6.65
CA ASP A 16 -9.55 -6.58 5.77
C ASP A 16 -10.70 -7.11 4.88
N ASN A 17 -10.75 -6.61 3.65
CA ASN A 17 -11.73 -7.01 2.62
C ASN A 17 -11.43 -8.39 2.03
N PHE A 18 -10.22 -8.93 2.26
CA PHE A 18 -9.77 -10.22 1.73
C PHE A 18 -9.78 -11.33 2.79
N GLY A 19 -10.68 -11.20 3.78
CA GLY A 19 -10.84 -12.18 4.85
C GLY A 19 -11.20 -13.57 4.32
N VAL A 20 -10.55 -14.59 4.86
CA VAL A 20 -10.84 -15.99 4.47
C VAL A 20 -12.06 -16.47 5.24
N SER A 21 -13.08 -16.94 4.51
CA SER A 21 -14.27 -17.54 5.11
C SER A 21 -13.92 -18.78 5.90
N LEU A 22 -14.48 -18.88 7.11
CA LEU A 22 -14.35 -20.07 7.92
C LEU A 22 -15.59 -20.93 7.69
N ASN A 23 -15.39 -22.20 7.34
CA ASN A 23 -16.50 -23.17 7.27
C ASN A 23 -17.14 -23.39 8.67
N PHE A 24 -16.41 -23.06 9.75
CA PHE A 24 -16.87 -23.14 11.15
C PHE A 24 -16.61 -21.84 11.90
N ASN A 25 -17.53 -21.48 12.80
CA ASN A 25 -17.34 -20.34 13.69
C ASN A 25 -16.23 -20.63 14.71
N ILE A 26 -15.00 -20.23 14.42
CA ILE A 26 -13.90 -20.28 15.39
C ILE A 26 -14.01 -19.06 16.32
N GLY A 27 -14.54 -19.26 17.52
CA GLY A 27 -14.70 -18.19 18.52
C GLY A 27 -15.69 -17.10 18.09
N ASN A 28 -16.83 -17.50 17.53
CA ASN A 28 -17.92 -16.62 17.03
C ASN A 28 -17.51 -15.66 15.91
N ARG A 29 -16.53 -16.03 15.08
CA ARG A 29 -16.14 -15.29 13.88
C ARG A 29 -16.41 -16.12 12.63
N LYS A 30 -17.04 -15.50 11.62
CA LYS A 30 -17.35 -16.12 10.31
C LYS A 30 -16.17 -16.07 9.32
N GLN A 31 -15.25 -15.13 9.52
CA GLN A 31 -14.10 -14.92 8.64
C GLN A 31 -12.85 -14.67 9.49
N TYR A 32 -11.72 -15.16 8.99
CA TYR A 32 -10.40 -14.84 9.52
C TYR A 32 -9.86 -13.60 8.81
N GLN A 33 -9.67 -12.53 9.59
CA GLN A 33 -9.10 -11.26 9.15
C GLN A 33 -7.75 -11.04 9.81
N SER A 34 -6.77 -10.62 9.03
CA SER A 34 -5.42 -10.34 9.51
C SER A 34 -5.11 -8.84 9.54
N VAL A 35 -4.08 -8.47 10.30
CA VAL A 35 -3.59 -7.07 10.32
C VAL A 35 -2.95 -6.73 8.97
N CYS A 36 -2.32 -7.71 8.32
CA CYS A 36 -1.65 -7.52 7.04
C CYS A 36 -2.66 -7.34 5.91
N GLY A 37 -3.71 -8.16 5.84
CA GLY A 37 -4.80 -8.03 4.87
C GLY A 37 -5.55 -6.71 5.02
N GLY A 38 -5.77 -6.28 6.28
CA GLY A 38 -6.29 -4.95 6.59
C GLY A 38 -5.40 -3.81 6.09
N LEU A 39 -4.08 -3.89 6.32
CA LEU A 39 -3.13 -2.89 5.82
C LEU A 39 -3.09 -2.86 4.28
N MET A 40 -3.08 -4.02 3.63
CA MET A 40 -3.15 -4.14 2.17
C MET A 40 -4.44 -3.53 1.61
N SER A 41 -5.58 -3.76 2.27
CA SER A 41 -6.87 -3.16 1.88
C SER A 41 -6.86 -1.63 2.00
N ILE A 42 -6.20 -1.08 3.04
CA ILE A 42 -6.02 0.37 3.20
C ILE A 42 -5.15 0.93 2.06
N VAL A 43 -3.99 0.30 1.80
CA VAL A 43 -3.07 0.72 0.72
C VAL A 43 -3.78 0.68 -0.63
N MET A 44 -4.50 -0.40 -0.92
CA MET A 44 -5.30 -0.55 -2.13
C MET A 44 -6.31 0.59 -2.26
N THR A 45 -7.04 0.91 -1.19
CA THR A 45 -8.04 1.98 -1.21
C THR A 45 -7.39 3.35 -1.45
N ILE A 46 -6.24 3.64 -0.84
CA ILE A 46 -5.49 4.88 -1.06
C ILE A 46 -5.06 5.00 -2.53
N VAL A 47 -4.50 3.93 -3.12
CA VAL A 47 -4.08 3.90 -4.52
C VAL A 47 -5.27 4.12 -5.46
N LEU A 48 -6.38 3.42 -5.22
CA LEU A 48 -7.60 3.58 -6.01
C LEU A 48 -8.19 4.98 -5.88
N MET A 49 -8.22 5.54 -4.67
CA MET A 49 -8.72 6.88 -4.42
C MET A 49 -7.83 7.94 -5.08
N TYR A 50 -6.52 7.75 -5.08
CA TYR A 50 -5.58 8.61 -5.80
C TYR A 50 -5.81 8.58 -7.32
N ILE A 51 -5.93 7.39 -7.92
CA ILE A 51 -6.23 7.22 -9.35
C ILE A 51 -7.58 7.86 -9.69
N PHE A 52 -8.59 7.67 -8.83
CA PHE A 52 -9.92 8.23 -9.02
C PHE A 52 -9.89 9.77 -8.99
N ILE A 53 -9.31 10.37 -7.94
CA ILE A 53 -9.26 11.83 -7.78
C ILE A 53 -8.45 12.47 -8.90
N THR A 54 -7.28 11.92 -9.24
CA THR A 54 -6.45 12.46 -10.33
C THR A 54 -7.14 12.36 -11.68
N GLY A 55 -7.83 11.25 -11.96
CA GLY A 55 -8.65 11.10 -13.16
C GLY A 55 -9.84 12.07 -13.20
N LEU A 56 -10.51 12.27 -12.07
CA LEU A 56 -11.66 13.17 -11.98
C LEU A 56 -11.28 14.64 -12.11
N ILE A 57 -10.17 15.08 -11.48
CA ILE A 57 -9.62 16.43 -11.67
C ILE A 57 -9.29 16.66 -13.15
N ARG A 58 -8.67 15.68 -13.83
CA ARG A 58 -8.36 15.78 -15.26
C ARG A 58 -9.61 15.88 -16.13
N LEU A 59 -10.70 15.20 -15.77
CA LEU A 59 -11.97 15.31 -16.50
C LEU A 59 -12.66 16.66 -16.29
N LEU A 60 -12.50 17.29 -15.12
CA LEU A 60 -13.14 18.56 -14.77
C LEU A 60 -12.37 19.78 -15.30
N VAL A 61 -11.04 19.71 -15.35
CA VAL A 61 -10.19 20.77 -15.90
C VAL A 61 -10.07 20.56 -17.41
N ARG A 62 -11.12 20.92 -18.17
CA ARG A 62 -11.10 20.95 -19.64
C ARG A 62 -11.18 22.39 -20.12
N ASP A 63 -10.14 22.83 -20.81
CA ASP A 63 -10.22 24.05 -21.63
C ASP A 63 -10.63 23.68 -23.05
N LYS A 64 -11.62 24.41 -23.58
CA LYS A 64 -12.34 24.10 -24.84
C LYS A 64 -11.45 23.99 -26.09
N PHE A 65 -10.26 24.60 -26.08
CA PHE A 65 -9.33 24.62 -27.21
C PHE A 65 -7.84 24.48 -26.84
N GLN A 66 -7.49 24.52 -25.55
CA GLN A 66 -6.12 24.31 -25.07
C GLN A 66 -6.04 22.94 -24.43
N VAL A 67 -5.22 22.04 -24.99
CA VAL A 67 -5.23 20.66 -24.51
C VAL A 67 -3.80 20.18 -24.30
N LEU A 68 -3.55 19.80 -23.06
CA LEU A 68 -2.46 18.92 -22.67
C LEU A 68 -2.52 17.66 -23.56
N LYS A 69 -1.48 17.43 -24.37
CA LYS A 69 -1.34 16.44 -25.47
C LYS A 69 -1.83 15.01 -25.24
N LEU A 70 -2.14 14.60 -24.02
CA LEU A 70 -2.08 13.20 -23.64
C LEU A 70 -3.33 12.34 -23.97
N TYR A 71 -4.51 12.91 -24.29
CA TYR A 71 -5.76 12.10 -24.38
C TYR A 71 -6.83 12.53 -25.41
N ILE A 72 -6.51 13.38 -26.40
CA ILE A 72 -7.49 13.70 -27.46
C ILE A 72 -7.25 12.83 -28.68
N GLN A 73 -8.27 12.08 -29.07
CA GLN A 73 -8.31 11.42 -30.37
C GLN A 73 -8.66 12.46 -31.43
N ILE A 74 -7.73 12.67 -32.35
CA ILE A 74 -7.90 13.55 -33.51
C ILE A 74 -8.01 12.64 -34.71
N ASP A 75 -9.19 12.61 -35.30
CA ASP A 75 -9.47 11.89 -36.54
C ASP A 75 -9.58 12.89 -37.69
N VAL A 76 -8.84 12.66 -38.78
CA VAL A 76 -8.84 13.52 -39.96
C VAL A 76 -9.36 12.69 -41.12
N GLN A 77 -10.53 13.06 -41.64
CA GLN A 77 -11.19 12.36 -42.73
C GLN A 77 -11.29 13.28 -43.95
N GLN A 78 -10.94 12.75 -45.11
CA GLN A 78 -11.20 13.42 -46.39
C GLN A 78 -12.60 13.03 -46.88
N LEU A 79 -13.47 14.01 -47.05
CA LEU A 79 -14.86 13.83 -47.45
C LEU A 79 -15.12 14.53 -48.78
N GLN A 80 -16.12 14.04 -49.52
CA GLN A 80 -16.55 14.62 -50.79
C GLN A 80 -18.01 15.08 -50.70
N ASN A 81 -18.27 16.31 -51.12
CA ASN A 81 -19.60 16.86 -51.32
C ASN A 81 -19.76 17.25 -52.80
N MET A 82 -20.63 16.52 -53.52
CA MET A 82 -20.89 16.78 -54.95
C MET A 82 -21.59 18.12 -55.20
N ASN A 83 -22.29 18.64 -54.19
CA ASN A 83 -22.99 19.92 -54.23
C ASN A 83 -22.71 20.71 -52.95
N PRO A 84 -21.54 21.38 -52.85
CA PRO A 84 -21.17 22.14 -51.66
C PRO A 84 -22.21 23.21 -51.32
N ASP A 85 -22.53 23.29 -50.03
CA ASP A 85 -23.48 24.27 -49.50
C ASP A 85 -22.96 25.71 -49.68
N TYR A 86 -23.85 26.68 -49.45
CA TYR A 86 -23.48 28.08 -49.44
C TYR A 86 -22.41 28.37 -48.38
N GLN A 87 -21.34 29.04 -48.79
CA GLN A 87 -20.22 29.45 -47.94
C GLN A 87 -19.80 30.89 -48.25
N GLU A 88 -19.29 31.58 -47.25
CA GLU A 88 -18.91 32.99 -47.35
C GLU A 88 -17.44 33.21 -46.98
N MET A 89 -16.74 33.95 -47.84
CA MET A 89 -15.39 34.45 -47.60
C MET A 89 -15.46 35.94 -47.24
N ASN A 90 -14.78 36.32 -46.16
CA ASN A 90 -14.68 37.68 -45.64
C ASN A 90 -13.25 37.92 -45.10
N ILE A 91 -12.97 39.14 -44.66
CA ILE A 91 -11.65 39.52 -44.11
C ILE A 91 -11.16 38.64 -42.94
N THR A 92 -12.08 38.02 -42.19
CA THR A 92 -11.72 37.21 -41.01
C THR A 92 -11.29 35.79 -41.37
N ASN A 93 -11.67 35.26 -42.53
CA ASN A 93 -11.39 33.87 -42.91
C ASN A 93 -10.61 33.73 -44.23
N PHE A 94 -10.56 34.79 -45.05
CA PHE A 94 -9.92 34.78 -46.36
C PHE A 94 -9.39 36.17 -46.72
N MET A 95 -8.28 36.22 -47.44
CA MET A 95 -7.78 37.43 -48.08
C MET A 95 -7.04 37.04 -49.35
N PHE A 96 -7.18 37.88 -50.38
CA PHE A 96 -6.60 37.66 -51.68
C PHE A 96 -6.03 38.98 -52.20
N ALA A 97 -4.80 38.91 -52.70
CA ALA A 97 -4.15 40.04 -53.35
C ALA A 97 -3.52 39.64 -54.67
N ILE A 98 -3.38 40.61 -55.56
CA ILE A 98 -2.75 40.43 -56.87
C ILE A 98 -1.72 41.52 -57.12
N LYS A 99 -0.69 41.17 -57.87
CA LYS A 99 0.28 42.10 -58.45
C LYS A 99 0.38 41.78 -59.93
N LEU A 100 0.20 42.80 -60.75
CA LEU A 100 0.22 42.69 -62.19
C LEU A 100 1.43 43.45 -62.71
N ASP A 101 2.26 42.79 -63.50
CA ASP A 101 3.36 43.47 -64.16
C ASP A 101 2.84 44.41 -65.23
N ASN A 102 3.31 45.66 -65.19
CA ASN A 102 2.94 46.67 -66.17
C ASN A 102 4.11 46.94 -67.11
N PRO A 103 4.22 46.26 -68.28
CA PRO A 103 5.29 46.54 -69.23
C PRO A 103 5.18 47.94 -69.83
N PHE A 104 3.99 48.56 -69.84
CA PHE A 104 3.80 49.88 -70.42
C PHE A 104 4.63 50.96 -69.73
N SER A 105 4.92 50.84 -68.43
CA SER A 105 5.75 51.81 -67.71
C SER A 105 7.22 51.82 -68.16
N ILE A 106 7.71 50.70 -68.72
CA ILE A 106 9.08 50.58 -69.25
C ILE A 106 9.17 51.27 -70.62
N TYR A 107 8.18 51.05 -71.48
CA TYR A 107 8.16 51.60 -72.84
C TYR A 107 7.65 53.05 -72.89
N TYR A 108 6.83 53.46 -71.91
CA TYR A 108 6.20 54.78 -71.83
C TYR A 108 6.28 55.36 -70.39
N PRO A 109 7.48 55.65 -69.86
CA PRO A 109 7.70 56.03 -68.46
C PRO A 109 7.11 57.39 -68.05
N ASN A 110 6.81 58.28 -69.01
CA ASN A 110 6.32 59.63 -68.75
C ASN A 110 4.79 59.77 -68.81
N ASP A 111 4.06 58.67 -69.08
CA ASP A 111 2.61 58.67 -69.22
C ASP A 111 1.94 58.21 -67.91
N ILE A 112 1.22 59.12 -67.24
CA ILE A 112 0.34 58.78 -66.11
C ILE A 112 -0.98 58.22 -66.67
N LYS A 113 -0.92 57.04 -67.29
CA LYS A 113 -2.07 56.38 -67.92
C LYS A 113 -2.34 55.03 -67.28
N ILE A 114 -3.60 54.61 -67.30
CA ILE A 114 -4.03 53.32 -66.76
C ILE A 114 -3.97 52.26 -67.88
N ALA A 115 -3.26 51.15 -67.63
CA ALA A 115 -3.17 50.06 -68.60
C ALA A 115 -4.34 49.08 -68.54
N TYR A 116 -4.91 48.85 -67.35
CA TYR A 116 -5.84 47.74 -67.10
C TYR A 116 -7.06 48.17 -66.26
N ASP A 117 -8.24 47.65 -66.61
CA ASP A 117 -9.42 47.64 -65.74
C ASP A 117 -9.46 46.30 -64.99
N ILE A 118 -9.39 46.38 -63.67
CA ILE A 118 -9.33 45.24 -62.76
C ILE A 118 -10.59 45.26 -61.91
N GLY A 119 -11.33 44.15 -61.92
CA GLY A 119 -12.51 44.02 -61.08
C GLY A 119 -12.76 42.59 -60.65
N MET A 120 -13.23 42.44 -59.41
CA MET A 120 -13.78 41.19 -58.90
C MET A 120 -15.30 41.19 -59.11
N PHE A 121 -15.84 40.14 -59.71
CA PHE A 121 -17.25 40.06 -60.08
C PHE A 121 -17.90 38.84 -59.44
N GLN A 122 -18.96 39.05 -58.66
CA GLN A 122 -19.77 37.94 -58.15
C GLN A 122 -20.66 37.40 -59.27
N THR A 123 -20.42 36.16 -59.70
CA THR A 123 -21.19 35.49 -60.75
C THR A 123 -22.11 34.45 -60.13
N GLN A 124 -23.34 34.36 -60.62
CA GLN A 124 -24.28 33.29 -60.32
C GLN A 124 -24.74 32.64 -61.63
N ILE A 125 -24.84 31.32 -61.62
CA ILE A 125 -25.40 30.51 -62.70
C ILE A 125 -26.55 29.73 -62.11
N THR A 126 -27.76 29.94 -62.65
CA THR A 126 -28.96 29.19 -62.27
C THR A 126 -29.31 28.25 -63.42
N LYS A 127 -29.44 26.95 -63.11
CA LYS A 127 -29.88 25.93 -64.06
C LYS A 127 -31.38 25.75 -63.94
N LEU A 128 -32.11 26.06 -65.01
CA LEU A 128 -33.55 25.85 -65.09
C LEU A 128 -33.87 24.36 -65.28
N ALA A 129 -35.12 23.96 -64.99
CA ALA A 129 -35.59 22.58 -65.14
C ALA A 129 -35.42 22.02 -66.57
N ASN A 130 -35.43 22.89 -67.58
CA ASN A 130 -35.20 22.53 -68.98
C ASN A 130 -33.70 22.33 -69.33
N GLY A 131 -32.79 22.48 -68.37
CA GLY A 131 -31.34 22.37 -68.56
C GLY A 131 -30.64 23.64 -69.04
N THR A 132 -31.39 24.69 -69.42
CA THR A 132 -30.82 26.00 -69.79
C THR A 132 -30.17 26.65 -68.57
N ARG A 133 -29.01 27.30 -68.79
CA ARG A 133 -28.24 27.98 -67.75
C ARG A 133 -28.28 29.48 -67.96
N ILE A 134 -28.73 30.21 -66.95
CA ILE A 134 -28.74 31.67 -66.96
C ILE A 134 -27.58 32.14 -66.10
N LYS A 135 -26.66 32.91 -66.71
CA LYS A 135 -25.53 33.53 -66.03
C LYS A 135 -25.87 34.98 -65.69
N THR A 136 -25.81 35.33 -64.41
CA THR A 136 -26.02 36.68 -63.91
C THR A 136 -24.77 37.17 -63.17
N VAL A 137 -24.42 38.44 -63.35
CA VAL A 137 -23.36 39.11 -62.58
C VAL A 137 -24.05 39.97 -61.54
N LEU A 138 -23.86 39.65 -60.25
CA LEU A 138 -24.61 40.25 -59.14
C LEU A 138 -23.98 41.54 -58.62
N ASN A 139 -22.66 41.55 -58.49
CA ASN A 139 -21.92 42.68 -57.89
C ASN A 139 -20.51 42.80 -58.50
N LYS A 140 -20.02 44.04 -58.64
CA LYS A 140 -18.62 44.37 -58.96
C LYS A 140 -17.97 44.92 -57.70
N ILE A 141 -16.89 44.29 -57.27
CA ILE A 141 -16.05 44.69 -56.15
C ILE A 141 -14.76 45.25 -56.73
N SER A 142 -14.47 46.51 -56.42
CA SER A 142 -13.20 47.16 -56.76
C SER A 142 -12.13 46.76 -55.76
N LEU A 143 -10.91 46.52 -56.25
CA LEU A 143 -9.76 46.24 -55.40
C LEU A 143 -9.13 47.55 -54.92
N GLU A 144 -8.51 47.51 -53.74
CA GLU A 144 -7.79 48.65 -53.15
C GLU A 144 -6.32 48.30 -52.91
N GLN A 145 -5.47 49.31 -52.68
CA GLN A 145 -4.06 49.04 -52.40
C GLN A 145 -3.91 48.28 -51.08
N CYS A 146 -3.10 47.22 -51.10
CA CYS A 146 -2.89 46.41 -49.90
C CYS A 146 -2.18 47.21 -48.78
N GLN A 147 -2.72 47.05 -47.58
CA GLN A 147 -2.18 47.50 -46.30
C GLN A 147 -1.97 46.30 -45.39
N ALA A 148 -1.06 46.41 -44.41
CA ALA A 148 -0.83 45.36 -43.40
C ALA A 148 -2.11 44.89 -42.70
N GLU A 149 -3.09 45.80 -42.55
CA GLU A 149 -4.38 45.52 -41.94
C GLU A 149 -5.25 44.49 -42.70
N HIS A 150 -4.99 44.25 -43.99
CA HIS A 150 -5.72 43.24 -44.76
C HIS A 150 -5.37 41.81 -44.33
N PHE A 151 -4.23 41.64 -43.68
CA PHE A 151 -3.66 40.34 -43.33
C PHE A 151 -3.36 40.26 -41.81
N GLN A 152 -4.18 40.93 -40.99
CA GLN A 152 -4.00 41.01 -39.51
C GLN A 152 -3.87 39.65 -38.82
N TYR A 153 -4.46 38.61 -39.40
CA TYR A 153 -4.51 37.29 -38.80
C TYR A 153 -3.46 36.31 -39.36
N VAL A 154 -2.56 36.76 -40.23
CA VAL A 154 -1.51 35.94 -40.83
C VAL A 154 -0.28 35.96 -39.93
N ASN A 155 0.35 34.80 -39.74
CA ASN A 155 1.70 34.75 -39.18
C ASN A 155 2.74 35.07 -40.28
N TYR A 156 3.48 36.16 -40.11
CA TYR A 156 4.51 36.62 -41.06
C TYR A 156 5.90 36.02 -40.80
N GLU A 157 6.05 35.10 -39.84
CA GLU A 157 7.30 34.36 -39.65
C GLU A 157 7.69 33.66 -40.97
N GLY A 158 8.81 34.08 -41.56
CA GLY A 158 9.30 33.59 -42.86
C GLY A 158 8.88 34.39 -44.09
N PHE A 159 8.03 35.42 -43.97
CA PHE A 159 7.50 36.20 -45.11
C PHE A 159 7.79 37.72 -45.01
N GLN A 160 8.91 38.10 -44.40
CA GLN A 160 9.26 39.52 -44.17
C GLN A 160 9.43 40.30 -45.49
N ASP A 161 9.94 39.67 -46.55
CA ASP A 161 10.13 40.32 -47.85
C ASP A 161 8.78 40.66 -48.52
N ILE A 162 7.78 39.79 -48.37
CA ILE A 162 6.43 40.02 -48.89
C ILE A 162 5.76 41.18 -48.15
N TYR A 163 5.99 41.29 -46.84
CA TYR A 163 5.46 42.39 -46.05
C TYR A 163 5.98 43.76 -46.53
N ALA A 164 7.26 43.83 -46.93
CA ALA A 164 7.85 45.05 -47.49
C ALA A 164 7.26 45.43 -48.86
N ASP A 165 6.96 44.43 -49.71
CA ASP A 165 6.41 44.63 -51.07
C ASP A 165 4.87 44.71 -51.11
N LEU A 166 4.18 44.65 -49.97
CA LEU A 166 2.72 44.59 -49.91
C LEU A 166 2.05 45.78 -50.64
N LYS A 167 2.68 46.96 -50.64
CA LYS A 167 2.16 48.16 -51.32
C LYS A 167 2.06 48.02 -52.83
N ALA A 168 2.77 47.08 -53.45
CA ALA A 168 2.70 46.80 -54.88
C ALA A 168 1.50 45.93 -55.26
N TYR A 169 0.78 45.37 -54.28
CA TYR A 169 -0.37 44.51 -54.49
C TYR A 169 -1.70 45.26 -54.35
N LEU A 170 -2.72 44.77 -55.05
CA LEU A 170 -4.11 45.15 -54.93
C LEU A 170 -4.87 44.05 -54.16
N CYS A 171 -5.54 44.43 -53.08
CA CYS A 171 -6.29 43.58 -52.17
C CYS A 171 -7.80 43.76 -52.35
N LEU A 172 -8.56 42.79 -51.85
CA LEU A 172 -9.99 42.97 -51.64
C LEU A 172 -10.25 44.01 -50.54
N PRO A 173 -11.30 44.83 -50.66
CA PRO A 173 -11.58 45.89 -49.68
C PRO A 173 -12.04 45.31 -48.35
N LYS A 174 -11.68 45.94 -47.22
CA LYS A 174 -11.90 45.34 -45.87
C LYS A 174 -13.34 44.90 -45.54
N ASN A 175 -14.35 45.45 -46.21
CA ASN A 175 -15.77 45.13 -46.03
C ASN A 175 -16.34 44.15 -47.07
N PHE A 176 -15.48 43.40 -47.78
CA PHE A 176 -15.93 42.46 -48.80
C PHE A 176 -16.67 41.25 -48.21
N SER A 177 -17.58 40.69 -49.01
CA SER A 177 -18.24 39.41 -48.78
C SER A 177 -18.32 38.68 -50.13
N LEU A 178 -17.57 37.59 -50.28
CA LEU A 178 -17.63 36.73 -51.46
C LEU A 178 -18.40 35.46 -51.14
N LYS A 179 -19.29 35.08 -52.05
CA LYS A 179 -20.21 33.96 -51.85
C LYS A 179 -19.85 32.83 -52.80
N LEU A 180 -19.70 31.63 -52.27
CA LEU A 180 -19.41 30.42 -53.02
C LEU A 180 -20.48 29.37 -52.72
N GLN A 181 -21.03 28.75 -53.76
CA GLN A 181 -22.04 27.71 -53.60
C GLN A 181 -22.05 26.79 -54.81
N GLY A 182 -22.21 25.49 -54.56
CA GLY A 182 -22.45 24.49 -55.59
C GLY A 182 -21.27 24.27 -56.54
N THR A 183 -21.53 23.46 -57.56
CA THR A 183 -20.60 23.13 -58.63
C THR A 183 -21.22 23.41 -59.99
N TYR A 184 -20.46 23.20 -61.07
CA TYR A 184 -20.97 23.39 -62.42
C TYR A 184 -22.26 22.60 -62.72
N ASN A 185 -22.54 21.50 -62.01
CA ASN A 185 -23.74 20.70 -62.24
C ASN A 185 -24.91 21.02 -61.29
N SER A 186 -24.68 21.88 -60.30
CA SER A 186 -25.68 22.27 -59.30
C SER A 186 -26.76 23.18 -59.91
N GLU A 187 -27.93 23.21 -59.26
CA GLU A 187 -29.02 24.13 -59.63
C GLU A 187 -28.60 25.59 -59.44
N PHE A 188 -27.94 25.87 -58.32
CA PHE A 188 -27.32 27.15 -58.00
C PHE A 188 -25.80 26.97 -57.98
N PHE A 189 -25.11 27.68 -58.87
CA PHE A 189 -23.66 27.74 -58.90
C PHE A 189 -23.21 29.19 -58.79
N GLN A 190 -22.57 29.53 -57.67
CA GLN A 190 -22.17 30.90 -57.36
C GLN A 190 -20.67 30.93 -57.06
N TYR A 191 -19.96 31.88 -57.68
CA TYR A 191 -18.53 32.05 -57.52
C TYR A 191 -18.08 33.48 -57.83
N PRO A 192 -17.05 34.01 -57.14
CA PRO A 192 -16.42 35.27 -57.52
C PRO A 192 -15.41 35.02 -58.65
N SER A 193 -15.29 36.01 -59.54
CA SER A 193 -14.46 35.96 -60.73
C SER A 193 -13.67 37.27 -60.85
N LEU A 194 -12.35 37.19 -60.70
CA LEU A 194 -11.46 38.30 -61.01
C LEU A 194 -11.30 38.38 -62.52
N LYS A 195 -11.46 39.57 -63.08
CA LYS A 195 -11.18 39.83 -64.50
C LYS A 195 -10.24 41.02 -64.62
N ILE A 196 -9.23 40.83 -65.46
CA ILE A 196 -8.27 41.87 -65.84
C ILE A 196 -8.43 42.08 -67.34
N SER A 197 -8.88 43.27 -67.72
CA SER A 197 -9.09 43.69 -69.10
C SER A 197 -8.20 44.87 -69.44
N ILE A 198 -7.82 44.99 -70.71
CA ILE A 198 -7.13 46.19 -71.21
C ILE A 198 -8.08 47.39 -71.06
N CYS A 199 -7.55 48.52 -70.60
CA CYS A 199 -8.35 49.74 -70.51
C CYS A 199 -8.41 50.48 -71.86
N TYR A 200 -9.60 50.89 -72.27
CA TYR A 200 -9.86 51.63 -73.51
C TYR A 200 -10.51 53.02 -73.29
N ARG A 201 -10.47 53.56 -72.07
CA ARG A 201 -11.03 54.90 -71.75
C ARG A 201 -10.04 56.01 -72.16
N GLU A 202 -10.48 57.26 -72.14
CA GLU A 202 -9.62 58.42 -72.50
C GLU A 202 -8.37 58.55 -71.60
N GLU A 203 -8.45 58.09 -70.36
CA GLU A 203 -7.34 58.07 -69.37
C GLU A 203 -6.35 56.90 -69.57
N CYS A 204 -6.58 56.06 -70.58
CA CYS A 204 -5.85 54.82 -70.82
C CYS A 204 -4.90 54.93 -72.02
N TYR A 205 -4.01 53.95 -72.19
CA TYR A 205 -3.08 53.94 -73.32
C TYR A 205 -3.82 53.93 -74.66
N THR A 206 -3.26 54.59 -75.67
CA THR A 206 -3.89 54.63 -76.98
C THR A 206 -3.87 53.24 -77.61
N LYS A 207 -4.85 52.95 -78.46
CA LYS A 207 -4.94 51.65 -79.14
C LYS A 207 -3.66 51.30 -79.91
N GLU A 208 -3.02 52.29 -80.53
CA GLU A 208 -1.75 52.12 -81.25
C GLU A 208 -0.60 51.68 -80.33
N GLN A 209 -0.50 52.28 -79.13
CA GLN A 209 0.51 51.90 -78.13
C GLN A 209 0.30 50.46 -77.64
N ILE A 210 -0.96 50.07 -77.40
CA ILE A 210 -1.33 48.71 -77.00
C ILE A 210 -1.02 47.71 -78.11
N ASP A 211 -1.40 48.01 -79.35
CA ASP A 211 -1.20 47.15 -80.50
C ASP A 211 0.30 46.96 -80.80
N TYR A 212 1.13 48.00 -80.62
CA TYR A 212 2.59 47.92 -80.75
C TYR A 212 3.21 46.92 -79.78
N LEU A 213 2.85 46.99 -78.49
CA LEU A 213 3.34 46.03 -77.50
C LEU A 213 2.76 44.62 -77.71
N ALA A 214 1.50 44.52 -78.14
CA ALA A 214 0.84 43.24 -78.39
C ALA A 214 1.42 42.47 -79.59
N GLN A 215 2.08 43.14 -80.53
CA GLN A 215 2.80 42.48 -81.63
C GLN A 215 4.08 41.79 -81.16
N ASN A 216 4.68 42.26 -80.06
CA ASN A 216 5.91 41.69 -79.55
C ASN A 216 5.62 40.49 -78.62
N LYS A 217 5.79 39.27 -79.16
CA LYS A 217 5.57 38.02 -78.42
C LYS A 217 6.53 37.78 -77.25
N SER A 218 7.63 38.54 -77.14
CA SER A 218 8.54 38.43 -75.99
C SER A 218 8.05 39.18 -74.76
N ILE A 219 7.04 40.05 -74.90
CA ILE A 219 6.44 40.76 -73.77
C ILE A 219 5.44 39.85 -73.09
N LEU A 220 5.85 39.33 -71.93
CA LEU A 220 5.02 38.49 -71.10
C LEU A 220 4.44 39.32 -69.96
N LEU A 221 3.13 39.19 -69.76
CA LEU A 221 2.42 39.72 -68.61
C LEU A 221 2.38 38.65 -67.54
N SER A 222 2.85 38.98 -66.34
CA SER A 222 2.74 38.10 -65.17
C SER A 222 1.70 38.64 -64.19
N LEU A 223 0.89 37.72 -63.66
CA LEU A 223 -0.06 37.97 -62.60
C LEU A 223 0.37 37.15 -61.39
N SER A 224 0.99 37.81 -60.42
CA SER A 224 1.38 37.22 -59.14
C SER A 224 0.23 37.35 -58.14
N THR A 225 0.05 36.36 -57.26
CA THR A 225 -1.02 36.38 -56.26
C THR A 225 -0.50 36.14 -54.86
N LEU A 226 -1.20 36.68 -53.86
CA LEU A 226 -1.05 36.31 -52.46
C LEU A 226 -2.39 35.78 -51.96
N ILE A 227 -2.40 34.52 -51.54
CA ILE A 227 -3.60 33.83 -51.08
C ILE A 227 -3.43 33.48 -49.61
N GLN A 228 -4.32 33.99 -48.76
CA GLN A 228 -4.40 33.56 -47.37
C GLN A 228 -4.97 32.14 -47.31
N SER A 229 -4.21 31.22 -46.72
CA SER A 229 -4.61 29.83 -46.48
C SER A 229 -4.48 29.51 -44.99
N SER A 230 -5.26 28.54 -44.52
CA SER A 230 -5.22 28.09 -43.14
C SER A 230 -4.97 26.59 -43.05
N ILE A 231 -4.12 26.18 -42.10
CA ILE A 231 -3.86 24.78 -41.75
C ILE A 231 -4.20 24.59 -40.27
N TYR A 232 -4.83 23.46 -39.97
CA TYR A 232 -5.08 23.05 -38.61
C TYR A 232 -3.79 22.52 -37.96
N MET A 233 -3.30 23.16 -36.90
CA MET A 233 -2.13 22.72 -36.14
C MET A 233 -2.54 21.74 -35.05
N ARG A 234 -2.02 20.51 -35.15
CA ARG A 234 -2.31 19.45 -34.17
C ARG A 234 -1.71 19.71 -32.79
N ASP A 235 -0.53 20.33 -32.75
CA ASP A 235 0.34 20.38 -31.56
C ASP A 235 0.35 21.74 -30.83
N SER A 236 -0.45 22.71 -31.28
CA SER A 236 -0.47 24.07 -30.72
C SER A 236 -1.51 24.20 -29.61
N THR A 237 -1.10 24.71 -28.45
CA THR A 237 -1.95 24.95 -27.28
C THR A 237 -2.71 26.27 -27.35
N ASP A 238 -2.20 27.27 -28.06
CA ASP A 238 -2.76 28.64 -28.07
C ASP A 238 -3.48 28.98 -29.38
N ASN A 239 -2.98 28.48 -30.52
CA ASN A 239 -3.52 28.75 -31.85
C ASN A 239 -3.65 27.46 -32.66
N TYR A 240 -4.82 26.82 -32.59
CA TYR A 240 -5.10 25.58 -33.32
C TYR A 240 -5.24 25.76 -34.84
N LEU A 241 -5.28 27.01 -35.32
CA LEU A 241 -5.35 27.35 -36.74
C LEU A 241 -4.17 28.26 -37.10
N LEU A 242 -3.24 27.74 -37.89
CA LEU A 242 -2.17 28.53 -38.47
C LEU A 242 -2.65 29.12 -39.79
N ARG A 243 -2.56 30.45 -39.90
CA ARG A 243 -2.89 31.19 -41.12
C ARG A 243 -1.60 31.69 -41.73
N TYR A 244 -1.38 31.37 -43.00
CA TYR A 244 -0.17 31.68 -43.73
C TYR A 244 -0.51 32.24 -45.11
N LEU A 245 0.49 32.86 -45.75
CA LEU A 245 0.37 33.38 -47.11
C LEU A 245 0.98 32.39 -48.09
N ASN A 246 0.28 32.18 -49.20
CA ASN A 246 0.78 31.45 -50.33
C ASN A 246 1.02 32.43 -51.49
N SER A 247 2.28 32.56 -51.91
CA SER A 247 2.74 33.46 -52.98
C SER A 247 3.10 32.74 -54.28
N ASP A 248 3.09 31.40 -54.30
CA ASP A 248 3.70 30.64 -55.40
C ASP A 248 2.73 30.46 -56.59
N PHE A 249 1.46 30.85 -56.44
CA PHE A 249 0.51 30.86 -57.55
C PHE A 249 0.65 32.14 -58.37
N TYR A 250 1.09 31.97 -59.63
CA TYR A 250 1.17 33.03 -60.63
C TYR A 250 0.69 32.52 -61.98
N LEU A 251 0.20 33.44 -62.82
CA LEU A 251 -0.12 33.16 -64.23
C LEU A 251 0.72 34.04 -65.14
N GLN A 252 0.96 33.57 -66.36
CA GLN A 252 1.69 34.33 -67.37
C GLN A 252 1.03 34.18 -68.73
N THR A 253 0.87 35.29 -69.44
CA THR A 253 0.24 35.33 -70.78
C THR A 253 0.81 36.48 -71.61
N THR A 254 0.37 36.59 -72.86
CA THR A 254 0.66 37.75 -73.73
C THR A 254 -0.56 38.65 -73.89
N LEU A 255 -0.41 39.86 -74.44
CA LEU A 255 -1.52 40.78 -74.68
C LEU A 255 -2.58 40.26 -75.69
N LYS A 256 -2.28 39.18 -76.44
CA LYS A 256 -3.20 38.55 -77.41
C LYS A 256 -3.77 37.21 -76.93
N GLU A 257 -3.39 36.78 -75.74
CA GLU A 257 -3.82 35.51 -75.18
C GLU A 257 -4.60 35.75 -73.88
N GLU A 258 -5.76 35.12 -73.79
CA GLU A 258 -6.52 35.08 -72.56
C GLU A 258 -6.10 33.85 -71.74
N SER A 259 -5.64 34.07 -70.51
CA SER A 259 -5.42 33.02 -69.52
C SER A 259 -6.58 33.02 -68.51
N LYS A 260 -7.32 31.91 -68.50
CA LYS A 260 -8.41 31.66 -67.56
C LYS A 260 -7.98 30.58 -66.57
N ALA A 261 -8.11 30.81 -65.27
CA ALA A 261 -7.87 29.79 -64.26
C ALA A 261 -9.08 29.60 -63.33
N ASP A 262 -9.48 28.36 -63.14
CA ASP A 262 -10.41 27.98 -62.07
C ASP A 262 -9.60 27.52 -60.86
N ILE A 263 -9.71 28.25 -59.74
CA ILE A 263 -9.00 27.98 -58.48
C ILE A 263 -9.98 27.31 -57.52
N PHE A 264 -9.62 26.16 -56.95
CA PHE A 264 -10.50 25.40 -56.05
C PHE A 264 -10.05 25.54 -54.60
N PHE A 265 -10.91 26.13 -53.77
CA PHE A 265 -10.70 26.31 -52.33
C PHE A 265 -11.42 25.23 -51.54
N LYS A 266 -10.75 24.63 -50.56
CA LYS A 266 -11.38 23.65 -49.66
C LYS A 266 -11.92 24.38 -48.43
N ASN A 267 -13.18 24.16 -48.11
CA ASN A 267 -13.78 24.61 -46.85
C ASN A 267 -13.73 23.47 -45.83
N ASN A 268 -12.63 23.41 -45.09
CA ASN A 268 -12.38 22.35 -44.12
C ASN A 268 -13.15 22.62 -42.83
N LYS A 269 -13.44 21.55 -42.08
CA LYS A 269 -14.29 21.61 -40.87
C LYS A 269 -13.56 21.04 -39.66
N ILE A 270 -13.66 21.74 -38.55
CA ILE A 270 -13.21 21.27 -37.23
C ILE A 270 -14.47 21.01 -36.40
N ILE A 271 -14.61 19.79 -35.91
CA ILE A 271 -15.69 19.40 -35.01
C ILE A 271 -15.06 19.07 -33.66
N ALA A 272 -15.32 19.89 -32.66
CA ALA A 272 -14.88 19.65 -31.29
C ALA A 272 -16.05 19.10 -30.46
N ASP A 273 -15.89 17.87 -29.99
CA ASP A 273 -16.83 17.22 -29.08
C ASP A 273 -16.39 17.48 -27.63
N ASN A 274 -17.13 18.35 -26.95
CA ASN A 274 -16.85 18.78 -25.57
C ASN A 274 -17.71 18.03 -24.53
N SER A 275 -18.37 16.95 -24.94
CA SER A 275 -19.32 16.23 -24.11
C SER A 275 -18.67 15.62 -22.85
N ILE A 276 -19.28 15.88 -21.69
CA ILE A 276 -18.86 15.25 -20.41
C ILE A 276 -19.43 13.85 -20.30
N LEU A 277 -20.71 13.67 -20.63
CA LEU A 277 -21.38 12.37 -20.72
C LEU A 277 -21.60 11.98 -22.17
N SER A 278 -21.55 10.68 -22.46
CA SER A 278 -21.81 10.17 -23.82
C SER A 278 -23.26 10.40 -24.29
N LEU A 279 -24.19 10.59 -23.35
CA LEU A 279 -25.62 10.79 -23.62
C LEU A 279 -25.94 12.21 -24.13
N TYR A 280 -25.10 13.20 -23.86
CA TYR A 280 -25.34 14.59 -24.26
C TYR A 280 -24.22 15.05 -25.18
N LYS A 281 -24.54 15.31 -26.45
CA LYS A 281 -23.56 15.76 -27.44
C LYS A 281 -23.53 17.27 -27.53
N GLU A 282 -22.45 17.87 -27.07
CA GLU A 282 -22.13 19.29 -27.28
C GLU A 282 -21.01 19.38 -28.32
N GLU A 283 -21.41 19.58 -29.58
CA GLU A 283 -20.49 19.72 -30.71
C GLU A 283 -20.34 21.21 -31.09
N GLU A 284 -19.12 21.72 -31.00
CA GLU A 284 -18.75 23.01 -31.57
C GLU A 284 -18.12 22.79 -32.97
N LYS A 285 -18.64 23.50 -33.98
CA LYS A 285 -18.19 23.39 -35.38
C LYS A 285 -17.52 24.69 -35.81
N LYS A 286 -16.37 24.59 -36.46
CA LYS A 286 -15.65 25.73 -37.03
C LYS A 286 -15.11 25.39 -38.41
N ASP A 287 -15.41 26.27 -39.35
CA ASP A 287 -15.01 26.12 -40.75
C ASP A 287 -13.78 27.00 -41.05
N PHE A 288 -12.90 26.55 -41.94
CA PHE A 288 -11.73 27.30 -42.38
C PHE A 288 -11.37 27.01 -43.83
N TRP A 289 -10.87 28.03 -44.51
CA TRP A 289 -10.46 27.93 -45.91
C TRP A 289 -9.01 27.50 -46.05
N SER A 290 -8.75 26.58 -46.97
CA SER A 290 -7.41 26.19 -47.38
C SER A 290 -7.27 26.19 -48.90
N PHE A 291 -6.08 26.57 -49.36
CA PHE A 291 -5.68 26.55 -50.75
C PHE A 291 -4.42 25.70 -50.92
N SER A 292 -4.42 24.86 -51.96
CA SER A 292 -3.27 24.05 -52.36
C SER A 292 -2.83 24.43 -53.76
N LEU A 293 -1.51 24.51 -53.98
CA LEU A 293 -0.92 25.00 -55.23
C LEU A 293 -1.33 24.22 -56.48
N TYR A 294 -1.71 22.95 -56.32
CA TYR A 294 -2.11 22.10 -57.44
C TYR A 294 -3.62 22.07 -57.68
N ASN A 295 -4.41 22.78 -56.86
CA ASN A 295 -5.86 22.81 -56.96
C ASN A 295 -6.34 23.95 -57.87
N TYR A 296 -5.80 24.03 -59.08
CA TYR A 296 -6.31 24.94 -60.11
C TYR A 296 -6.34 24.27 -61.48
N ARG A 297 -7.13 24.83 -62.39
CA ARG A 297 -7.18 24.43 -63.80
C ARG A 297 -7.02 25.67 -64.67
N GLU A 298 -5.94 25.74 -65.43
CA GLU A 298 -5.69 26.83 -66.38
C GLU A 298 -6.13 26.44 -67.79
N PHE A 299 -6.71 27.41 -68.49
CA PHE A 299 -7.11 27.35 -69.89
C PHE A 299 -6.53 28.58 -70.58
N ARG A 300 -5.85 28.39 -71.71
CA ARG A 300 -5.37 29.50 -72.55
C ARG A 300 -6.11 29.52 -73.87
N GLY A 301 -6.55 30.70 -74.28
CA GLY A 301 -7.24 30.95 -75.54
C GLY A 301 -6.58 32.09 -76.30
N TYR A 302 -6.32 31.88 -77.59
CA TYR A 302 -5.84 32.95 -78.46
C TYR A 302 -7.02 33.75 -79.00
N HIS A 303 -6.93 35.08 -78.93
CA HIS A 303 -7.91 35.99 -79.50
C HIS A 303 -7.20 37.16 -80.17
N ASP A 304 -7.65 37.58 -81.35
CA ASP A 304 -7.03 38.72 -82.05
C ASP A 304 -7.14 40.02 -81.24
N GLN A 305 -8.24 40.18 -80.48
CA GLN A 305 -8.48 41.27 -79.54
C GLN A 305 -9.18 40.71 -78.28
N PRO A 306 -8.43 40.18 -77.29
CA PRO A 306 -9.03 39.67 -76.07
C PRO A 306 -9.64 40.83 -75.27
N SER A 307 -10.93 40.75 -74.94
CA SER A 307 -11.54 41.68 -73.99
C SER A 307 -10.97 41.54 -72.59
N THR A 308 -10.45 40.36 -72.26
CA THR A 308 -9.95 39.97 -70.94
C THR A 308 -8.64 39.22 -71.12
N ILE A 309 -7.59 39.64 -70.41
CA ILE A 309 -6.27 39.02 -70.44
C ILE A 309 -6.19 37.91 -69.41
N PHE A 310 -6.61 38.20 -68.17
CA PHE A 310 -6.67 37.22 -67.09
C PHE A 310 -8.09 37.09 -66.56
N SER A 311 -8.51 35.85 -66.31
CA SER A 311 -9.74 35.56 -65.58
C SER A 311 -9.50 34.49 -64.53
N LEU A 312 -9.61 34.83 -63.25
CA LEU A 312 -9.54 33.85 -62.16
C LEU A 312 -10.94 33.61 -61.60
N ASN A 313 -11.42 32.36 -61.60
CA ASN A 313 -12.70 31.98 -61.00
C ASN A 313 -12.44 31.22 -59.71
N PHE A 314 -12.97 31.67 -58.58
CA PHE A 314 -12.76 30.99 -57.30
C PHE A 314 -13.92 30.04 -57.04
N ARG A 315 -13.64 28.75 -57.03
CA ARG A 315 -14.64 27.70 -56.86
C ARG A 315 -14.45 27.02 -55.53
N ILE A 316 -15.54 26.56 -54.94
CA ILE A 316 -15.49 25.67 -53.79
C ILE A 316 -15.14 24.25 -54.29
N SER A 317 -14.19 23.61 -53.62
CA SER A 317 -13.80 22.24 -53.96
C SER A 317 -14.87 21.25 -53.50
N GLN A 318 -14.99 20.14 -54.23
CA GLN A 318 -15.86 19.04 -53.82
C GLN A 318 -15.24 18.25 -52.67
N ASP A 319 -13.92 18.24 -52.53
CA ASP A 319 -13.22 17.61 -51.44
C ASP A 319 -12.94 18.59 -50.29
N TYR A 320 -13.13 18.13 -49.06
CA TYR A 320 -12.78 18.88 -47.85
C TYR A 320 -12.26 17.95 -46.76
N GLU A 321 -11.49 18.51 -45.84
CA GLU A 321 -10.97 17.81 -44.68
C GLU A 321 -11.86 18.09 -43.47
N GLN A 322 -12.23 17.03 -42.76
CA GLN A 322 -12.94 17.10 -41.50
C GLN A 322 -12.06 16.57 -40.38
N THR A 323 -11.72 17.45 -39.44
CA THR A 323 -10.96 17.13 -38.24
C THR A 323 -11.92 17.01 -37.07
N LYS A 324 -12.12 15.80 -36.54
CA LYS A 324 -12.93 15.55 -35.35
C LYS A 324 -12.03 15.40 -34.12
N LYS A 325 -12.31 16.19 -33.09
CA LYS A 325 -11.72 16.04 -31.75
C LYS A 325 -12.74 15.40 -30.83
N THR A 326 -12.38 14.29 -30.21
CA THR A 326 -13.20 13.67 -29.17
C THR A 326 -12.44 13.65 -27.85
N ALA A 327 -13.06 14.23 -26.82
CA ALA A 327 -12.59 14.12 -25.45
C ALA A 327 -13.09 12.83 -24.79
N ASP A 328 -12.30 12.27 -23.87
CA ASP A 328 -12.74 11.14 -23.05
C ASP A 328 -13.98 11.52 -22.24
N THR A 329 -15.03 10.70 -22.25
CA THR A 329 -16.24 10.97 -21.45
C THR A 329 -16.12 10.40 -20.02
N LEU A 330 -16.97 10.88 -19.11
CA LEU A 330 -17.09 10.33 -17.75
C LEU A 330 -17.40 8.83 -17.78
N ASP A 331 -18.20 8.38 -18.75
CA ASP A 331 -18.59 6.97 -18.89
C ASP A 331 -17.38 6.11 -19.29
N SER A 332 -16.58 6.60 -20.25
CA SER A 332 -15.31 5.97 -20.64
C SER A 332 -14.34 5.90 -19.45
N PHE A 333 -14.25 6.97 -18.66
CA PHE A 333 -13.41 6.99 -17.46
C PHE A 333 -13.88 6.03 -16.38
N LEU A 334 -15.20 5.98 -16.09
CA LEU A 334 -15.76 5.05 -15.11
C LEU A 334 -15.56 3.59 -15.54
N SER A 335 -15.67 3.31 -16.83
CA SER A 335 -15.35 2.00 -17.42
C SER A 335 -13.87 1.64 -17.21
N TYR A 336 -12.96 2.56 -17.55
CA TYR A 336 -11.53 2.39 -17.33
C TYR A 336 -11.19 2.19 -15.84
N PHE A 337 -11.74 3.03 -14.96
CA PHE A 337 -11.58 2.93 -13.51
C PHE A 337 -12.10 1.61 -12.96
N GLY A 338 -13.27 1.14 -13.45
CA GLY A 338 -13.84 -0.16 -13.10
C GLY A 338 -12.94 -1.33 -13.53
N GLY A 339 -12.30 -1.23 -14.70
CA GLY A 339 -11.28 -2.19 -15.15
C GLY A 339 -10.06 -2.21 -14.23
N MET A 340 -9.52 -1.03 -13.91
CA MET A 340 -8.38 -0.88 -13.00
C MET A 340 -8.69 -1.38 -11.58
N LEU A 341 -9.88 -1.11 -11.06
CA LEU A 341 -10.37 -1.61 -9.77
C LEU A 341 -10.26 -3.13 -9.71
N LYS A 342 -10.73 -3.84 -10.75
CA LYS A 342 -10.68 -5.31 -10.82
C LYS A 342 -9.23 -5.82 -10.84
N ILE A 343 -8.36 -5.23 -11.66
CA ILE A 343 -6.96 -5.64 -11.78
C ILE A 343 -6.24 -5.46 -10.44
N ILE A 344 -6.32 -4.26 -9.85
CA ILE A 344 -5.68 -3.94 -8.58
C ILE A 344 -6.23 -4.83 -7.45
N SER A 345 -7.56 -4.97 -7.37
CA SER A 345 -8.19 -5.84 -6.36
C SER A 345 -7.79 -7.31 -6.53
N THR A 346 -7.56 -7.77 -7.75
CA THR A 346 -7.09 -9.14 -8.02
C THR A 346 -5.66 -9.34 -7.54
N ILE A 347 -4.76 -8.38 -7.81
CA ILE A 347 -3.36 -8.46 -7.37
C ILE A 347 -3.28 -8.44 -5.84
N PHE A 348 -3.91 -7.46 -5.19
CA PHE A 348 -3.92 -7.39 -3.72
C PHE A 348 -4.67 -8.57 -3.10
N GLY A 349 -5.75 -9.02 -3.73
CA GLY A 349 -6.55 -10.15 -3.28
C GLY A 349 -5.78 -11.47 -3.31
N LEU A 350 -5.02 -11.74 -4.38
CA LEU A 350 -4.20 -12.95 -4.48
C LEU A 350 -3.18 -13.02 -3.33
N VAL A 351 -2.46 -11.92 -3.07
CA VAL A 351 -1.47 -11.83 -1.99
C VAL A 351 -2.13 -11.95 -0.61
N ALA A 352 -3.23 -11.22 -0.39
CA ALA A 352 -3.91 -11.16 0.90
C ALA A 352 -4.61 -12.48 1.24
N LEU A 353 -5.25 -13.15 0.26
CA LEU A 353 -5.88 -14.45 0.46
C LEU A 353 -4.86 -15.52 0.84
N GLN A 354 -3.74 -15.62 0.13
CA GLN A 354 -2.67 -16.56 0.46
C GLN A 354 -2.12 -16.31 1.87
N TYR A 355 -1.87 -15.05 2.21
CA TYR A 355 -1.41 -14.68 3.54
C TYR A 355 -2.43 -15.02 4.63
N ASN A 356 -3.72 -14.71 4.38
CA ASN A 356 -4.79 -14.94 5.34
C ASN A 356 -5.08 -16.43 5.55
N GLU A 357 -5.03 -17.25 4.51
CA GLU A 357 -5.18 -18.71 4.62
C GLU A 357 -4.06 -19.31 5.47
N MET A 358 -2.82 -18.91 5.21
CA MET A 358 -1.68 -19.35 6.01
C MET A 358 -1.77 -18.83 7.46
N GLY A 359 -2.19 -17.57 7.62
CA GLY A 359 -2.52 -16.94 8.90
C GLY A 359 -3.48 -17.76 9.73
N LEU A 360 -4.57 -18.21 9.10
CA LEU A 360 -5.57 -19.05 9.72
C LEU A 360 -4.96 -20.39 10.16
N LYS A 361 -4.25 -21.09 9.28
CA LYS A 361 -3.62 -22.38 9.58
C LYS A 361 -2.64 -22.26 10.76
N ILE A 362 -1.79 -21.24 10.78
CA ILE A 362 -0.85 -21.01 11.88
C ILE A 362 -1.56 -20.63 13.18
N SER A 363 -2.62 -19.81 13.10
CA SER A 363 -3.45 -19.49 14.27
C SER A 363 -4.06 -20.75 14.87
N LEU A 364 -4.58 -21.65 14.02
CA LEU A 364 -5.13 -22.93 14.44
C LEU A 364 -4.04 -23.85 15.02
N ALA A 365 -2.85 -23.89 14.40
CA ALA A 365 -1.69 -24.64 14.86
C ALA A 365 -1.30 -24.24 16.30
N ASN A 366 -1.21 -22.94 16.57
CA ASN A 366 -0.91 -22.40 17.91
C ASN A 366 -1.99 -22.73 18.96
N HIS A 367 -3.23 -22.90 18.50
CA HIS A 367 -4.34 -23.33 19.35
C HIS A 367 -4.33 -24.83 19.62
N LEU A 368 -3.86 -25.68 18.71
CA LEU A 368 -3.91 -27.14 18.83
C LEU A 368 -2.61 -27.76 19.36
N TYR A 369 -1.45 -27.26 18.96
CA TYR A 369 -0.14 -27.89 19.21
C TYR A 369 0.80 -27.03 20.07
N GLN A 370 1.89 -27.65 20.52
CA GLN A 370 3.07 -26.97 21.07
C GLN A 370 4.25 -27.16 20.12
N PHE A 371 5.11 -26.15 19.99
CA PHE A 371 6.24 -26.15 19.05
C PHE A 371 7.57 -26.22 19.79
N ASN A 372 8.41 -27.18 19.40
CA ASN A 372 9.78 -27.26 19.88
C ASN A 372 10.74 -26.68 18.82
N ILE A 373 10.94 -25.36 18.87
CA ILE A 373 11.78 -24.64 17.90
C ILE A 373 13.23 -24.60 18.41
N PRO A 374 14.20 -25.21 17.71
CA PRO A 374 15.60 -25.16 18.11
C PRO A 374 16.17 -23.76 17.87
N LYS A 375 17.00 -23.27 18.81
CA LYS A 375 17.74 -22.01 18.65
C LYS A 375 19.23 -22.29 18.55
N LYS A 376 19.89 -21.75 17.52
CA LYS A 376 21.34 -21.83 17.36
C LYS A 376 21.99 -20.80 18.30
N LYS A 377 22.72 -21.26 19.32
CA LYS A 377 23.58 -20.42 20.18
C LYS A 377 24.96 -21.03 20.20
N ASN A 378 25.98 -20.23 19.87
CA ASN A 378 27.38 -20.65 19.86
C ASN A 378 27.62 -21.96 19.08
N GLY A 379 27.01 -22.10 17.90
CA GLY A 379 27.16 -23.27 17.02
C GLY A 379 26.40 -24.54 17.45
N LYS A 380 25.75 -24.56 18.62
CA LYS A 380 24.93 -25.70 19.08
C LYS A 380 23.43 -25.39 19.01
N PHE A 381 22.63 -26.40 18.69
CA PHE A 381 21.17 -26.31 18.77
C PHE A 381 20.73 -26.53 20.22
N GLU A 382 20.08 -25.53 20.82
CA GLU A 382 19.49 -25.61 22.16
C GLU A 382 17.95 -25.63 22.01
N PHE A 383 17.27 -26.62 22.60
CA PHE A 383 15.82 -26.69 22.60
C PHE A 383 15.23 -25.93 23.80
N SER A 384 14.02 -25.37 23.63
CA SER A 384 13.34 -24.61 24.69
C SER A 384 13.05 -25.47 25.93
N TYR A 385 12.78 -26.77 25.72
CA TYR A 385 12.52 -27.72 26.79
C TYR A 385 13.77 -28.09 27.59
N ASP A 386 14.96 -28.12 26.99
CA ASP A 386 16.22 -28.41 27.72
C ASP A 386 16.53 -27.32 28.75
N LYS A 387 16.24 -26.07 28.39
CA LYS A 387 16.35 -24.94 29.31
C LYS A 387 15.34 -24.99 30.45
N LEU A 388 14.13 -25.47 30.17
CA LEU A 388 13.10 -25.71 31.19
C LEU A 388 13.54 -26.82 32.15
N LEU A 389 14.01 -27.94 31.61
CA LEU A 389 14.50 -29.10 32.36
C LEU A 389 15.70 -28.74 33.26
N SER A 390 16.69 -28.03 32.73
CA SER A 390 17.85 -27.58 33.51
C SER A 390 17.49 -26.59 34.62
N TYR A 391 16.52 -25.69 34.39
CA TYR A 391 16.00 -24.82 35.45
C TYR A 391 15.26 -25.62 36.53
N ILE A 392 14.37 -26.52 36.11
CA ILE A 392 13.64 -27.38 37.04
C ILE A 392 14.64 -28.19 37.88
N GLN A 393 15.67 -28.77 37.26
CA GLN A 393 16.72 -29.51 37.95
C GLN A 393 17.49 -28.64 38.94
N ALA A 394 17.89 -27.43 38.56
CA ALA A 394 18.55 -26.49 39.46
C ALA A 394 17.67 -26.10 40.66
N SER A 395 16.35 -25.98 40.43
CA SER A 395 15.38 -25.69 41.49
C SER A 395 15.21 -26.89 42.44
N ILE A 396 15.14 -28.12 41.91
CA ILE A 396 15.06 -29.37 42.68
C ILE A 396 16.33 -29.57 43.51
N ASN A 397 17.51 -29.34 42.92
CA ASN A 397 18.78 -29.48 43.61
C ASN A 397 18.88 -28.54 44.82
N ARG A 398 18.40 -27.29 44.69
CA ARG A 398 18.34 -26.35 45.83
C ARG A 398 17.44 -26.84 46.96
N VAL A 399 16.29 -27.44 46.64
CA VAL A 399 15.39 -28.03 47.64
C VAL A 399 16.05 -29.21 48.34
N SER A 400 16.71 -30.09 47.59
CA SER A 400 17.43 -31.24 48.16
C SER A 400 18.59 -30.82 49.06
N GLU A 401 19.27 -29.71 48.73
CA GLU A 401 20.34 -29.15 49.55
C GLU A 401 19.80 -28.60 50.88
N LEU A 402 18.68 -27.86 50.84
CA LEU A 402 17.97 -27.41 52.05
C LEU A 402 17.52 -28.59 52.91
N GLN A 403 16.99 -29.65 52.29
CA GLN A 403 16.58 -30.87 52.98
C GLN A 403 17.76 -31.56 53.69
N LYS A 404 18.92 -31.69 53.02
CA LYS A 404 20.12 -32.29 53.63
C LYS A 404 20.61 -31.47 54.82
N LYS A 405 20.61 -30.14 54.72
CA LYS A 405 20.98 -29.23 55.82
C LYS A 405 20.02 -29.38 57.01
N LEU A 406 18.71 -29.44 56.76
CA LEU A 406 17.69 -29.66 57.80
C LEU A 406 17.80 -31.04 58.47
N LYS A 407 18.02 -32.10 57.70
CA LYS A 407 18.25 -33.48 58.23
C LYS A 407 19.51 -33.56 59.08
N HIS A 408 20.59 -32.86 58.69
CA HIS A 408 21.81 -32.82 59.49
C HIS A 408 21.60 -32.10 60.82
N HIS A 409 20.87 -30.98 60.82
CA HIS A 409 20.53 -30.27 62.06
C HIS A 409 19.63 -31.11 62.99
N THR A 410 18.59 -31.75 62.48
CA THR A 410 17.72 -32.63 63.30
C THR A 410 18.44 -33.86 63.83
N LYS A 411 19.31 -34.51 63.04
CA LYS A 411 20.12 -35.65 63.52
C LYS A 411 21.16 -35.23 64.57
N SER A 412 21.67 -33.99 64.49
CA SER A 412 22.52 -33.40 65.53
C SER A 412 21.75 -33.19 66.83
N ILE A 413 20.54 -32.61 66.75
CA ILE A 413 19.65 -32.35 67.89
C ILE A 413 19.20 -33.66 68.59
N ILE A 414 18.87 -34.71 67.81
CA ILE A 414 18.46 -36.00 68.38
C ILE A 414 19.63 -36.68 69.10
N LYS A 415 20.85 -36.60 68.55
CA LYS A 415 22.05 -37.14 69.21
C LYS A 415 22.38 -36.41 70.52
N THR A 416 22.28 -35.07 70.56
CA THR A 416 22.49 -34.32 71.80
C THR A 416 21.39 -34.59 72.83
N SER A 417 20.14 -34.79 72.41
CA SER A 417 19.04 -35.16 73.34
C SER A 417 19.15 -36.58 73.91
N MET A 418 19.68 -37.55 73.13
CA MET A 418 19.93 -38.91 73.63
C MET A 418 21.10 -38.93 74.63
N VAL A 419 22.14 -38.13 74.38
CA VAL A 419 23.27 -37.98 75.31
C VAL A 419 22.82 -37.29 76.61
N MET A 420 21.91 -36.31 76.55
CA MET A 420 21.35 -35.68 77.75
C MET A 420 20.40 -36.59 78.55
N LYS A 421 19.63 -37.47 77.88
CA LYS A 421 18.80 -38.49 78.56
C LYS A 421 19.64 -39.58 79.22
N ALA A 422 20.79 -39.95 78.64
CA ALA A 422 21.73 -40.91 79.24
C ALA A 422 22.52 -40.32 80.42
N TRP A 423 22.72 -38.99 80.44
CA TRP A 423 23.48 -38.34 81.51
C TRP A 423 22.65 -38.04 82.77
N ASN A 424 21.33 -37.91 82.64
CA ASN A 424 20.42 -37.73 83.79
C ASN A 424 19.98 -39.05 84.48
N SER A 425 20.39 -40.23 84.00
CA SER A 425 20.04 -41.52 84.62
C SER A 425 21.13 -42.13 85.51
N GLN A 426 22.26 -41.45 85.75
CA GLN A 426 23.33 -41.93 86.63
C GLN A 426 23.73 -40.88 87.66
N LYS A 427 22.92 -40.74 88.72
CA LYS A 427 23.36 -40.28 90.05
C LYS A 427 22.35 -40.73 91.11
N PHE A 428 22.62 -41.89 91.72
CA PHE A 428 22.28 -42.17 93.12
C PHE A 428 23.27 -43.17 93.72
N SER A 429 23.76 -42.82 94.91
CA SER A 429 24.71 -43.52 95.81
C SER A 429 26.20 -43.52 95.39
N ASN A 430 27.20 -43.23 96.23
CA ASN A 430 27.27 -42.80 97.64
C ASN A 430 28.67 -42.17 97.91
N ALA A 431 28.75 -41.42 99.02
CA ALA A 431 29.88 -40.92 99.83
C ALA A 431 31.28 -41.58 99.62
N SER A 432 32.44 -40.95 99.82
CA SER A 432 32.86 -39.87 100.74
C SER A 432 34.34 -39.48 100.50
N ILE A 433 34.63 -38.19 100.76
CA ILE A 433 35.82 -37.64 101.47
C ILE A 433 37.23 -37.72 100.81
N SER A 434 37.80 -36.50 100.68
CA SER A 434 39.20 -36.11 100.91
C SER A 434 40.03 -35.66 99.70
N ASN A 435 40.10 -34.33 99.61
CA ASN A 435 41.30 -33.50 99.46
C ASN A 435 42.07 -33.39 98.13
N GLN A 436 42.05 -32.13 97.71
CA GLN A 436 43.18 -31.29 97.32
C GLN A 436 43.53 -31.19 95.83
N GLN A 437 43.22 -29.97 95.36
CA GLN A 437 44.07 -29.08 94.57
C GLN A 437 43.83 -29.01 93.04
N THR A 438 43.02 -28.00 92.71
CA THR A 438 43.44 -26.82 91.93
C THR A 438 43.45 -26.92 90.39
N GLN A 439 42.49 -26.19 89.82
CA GLN A 439 42.56 -25.37 88.59
C GLN A 439 42.91 -26.07 87.26
N GLN A 440 41.88 -26.30 86.44
CA GLN A 440 41.61 -25.44 85.29
C GLN A 440 40.19 -25.68 84.79
N ARG A 441 39.39 -24.62 84.89
CA ARG A 441 37.97 -24.59 84.53
C ARG A 441 37.91 -24.26 83.03
N GLU A 442 37.96 -25.28 82.17
CA GLU A 442 37.51 -25.12 80.80
C GLU A 442 36.00 -24.85 80.84
N GLN A 443 35.61 -23.65 80.40
CA GLN A 443 34.25 -23.35 80.02
C GLN A 443 33.88 -24.27 78.86
N THR A 444 33.30 -25.42 79.15
CA THR A 444 32.54 -26.17 78.16
C THR A 444 31.23 -25.41 77.97
N GLU A 445 31.24 -24.45 77.03
CA GLU A 445 30.03 -23.91 76.44
C GLU A 445 29.22 -25.12 75.93
N ALA A 446 28.11 -25.42 76.61
CA ALA A 446 27.09 -26.27 76.02
C ALA A 446 26.75 -25.66 74.65
N PRO A 447 26.75 -26.44 73.55
CA PRO A 447 26.43 -25.89 72.25
C PRO A 447 25.01 -25.33 72.31
N TYR A 448 24.89 -24.01 72.39
CA TYR A 448 23.64 -23.31 72.20
C TYR A 448 23.23 -23.60 70.76
N ILE A 449 22.31 -24.56 70.62
CA ILE A 449 21.71 -24.90 69.34
C ILE A 449 20.98 -23.64 68.89
N ASP A 450 21.53 -23.00 67.86
CA ASP A 450 21.01 -21.75 67.31
C ASP A 450 19.61 -21.99 66.68
N ASN A 451 18.58 -21.93 67.53
CA ASN A 451 17.18 -22.02 67.14
C ASN A 451 16.82 -20.98 66.06
N LEU A 452 17.58 -19.87 66.00
CA LEU A 452 17.42 -18.82 64.99
C LEU A 452 17.77 -19.33 63.58
N THR A 453 18.84 -20.13 63.42
CA THR A 453 19.18 -20.71 62.10
C THR A 453 18.17 -21.78 61.69
N TYR A 454 17.68 -22.62 62.61
CA TYR A 454 16.64 -23.60 62.30
C TYR A 454 15.34 -22.91 61.84
N GLN A 455 14.87 -21.91 62.59
CA GLN A 455 13.69 -21.11 62.20
C GLN A 455 13.87 -20.43 60.84
N LYS A 456 15.05 -19.88 60.57
CA LYS A 456 15.38 -19.26 59.27
C LYS A 456 15.34 -20.26 58.11
N TYR A 457 15.78 -21.50 58.31
CA TYR A 457 15.66 -22.55 57.28
C TYR A 457 14.21 -23.01 57.07
N VAL A 458 13.41 -23.09 58.13
CA VAL A 458 11.98 -23.41 58.04
C VAL A 458 11.21 -22.30 57.32
N GLU A 459 11.46 -21.04 57.65
CA GLU A 459 10.85 -19.89 56.99
C GLU A 459 11.23 -19.81 55.50
N GLN A 460 12.51 -20.05 55.18
CA GLN A 460 12.96 -20.15 53.79
C GLN A 460 12.28 -21.28 53.03
N LEU A 461 12.05 -22.43 53.67
CA LEU A 461 11.34 -23.56 53.06
C LEU A 461 9.86 -23.23 52.84
N GLN A 462 9.21 -22.51 53.76
CA GLN A 462 7.83 -22.06 53.64
C GLN A 462 7.66 -21.00 52.54
N ASP A 463 8.55 -20.00 52.45
CA ASP A 463 8.57 -19.01 51.36
C ASP A 463 8.82 -19.69 50.00
N TYR A 464 9.73 -20.66 49.98
CA TYR A 464 10.01 -21.44 48.77
C TYR A 464 8.78 -22.24 48.34
N LYS A 465 8.09 -22.92 49.27
CA LYS A 465 6.83 -23.66 49.00
C LYS A 465 5.75 -22.75 48.42
N GLY A 466 5.55 -21.54 48.97
CA GLY A 466 4.55 -20.59 48.49
C GLY A 466 4.82 -20.09 47.07
N ASN A 467 6.10 -19.89 46.73
CA ASN A 467 6.50 -19.28 45.46
C ASN A 467 6.92 -20.28 44.37
N PHE A 468 7.17 -21.55 44.71
CA PHE A 468 7.71 -22.56 43.78
C PHE A 468 6.81 -22.78 42.55
N LEU A 469 5.52 -23.08 42.81
CA LEU A 469 4.56 -23.35 41.74
C LEU A 469 4.40 -22.12 40.82
N GLN A 470 4.38 -20.92 41.40
CA GLN A 470 4.22 -19.68 40.65
C GLN A 470 5.44 -19.35 39.77
N ARG A 471 6.65 -19.59 40.26
CA ARG A 471 7.89 -19.43 39.48
C ARG A 471 7.95 -20.41 38.32
N LEU A 472 7.56 -21.68 38.54
CA LEU A 472 7.50 -22.69 37.50
C LEU A 472 6.44 -22.37 36.43
N ILE A 473 5.25 -21.94 36.84
CA ILE A 473 4.20 -21.48 35.91
C ILE A 473 4.73 -20.34 35.02
N THR A 474 5.44 -19.40 35.61
CA THR A 474 6.00 -18.26 34.86
C THR A 474 6.99 -18.74 33.80
N ILE A 475 7.85 -19.69 34.15
CA ILE A 475 8.88 -20.21 33.24
C ILE A 475 8.26 -21.09 32.15
N PHE A 476 7.29 -21.94 32.50
CA PHE A 476 6.51 -22.75 31.56
C PHE A 476 5.79 -21.86 30.52
N HIS A 477 5.25 -20.73 30.95
CA HIS A 477 4.64 -19.77 30.03
C HIS A 477 5.66 -19.04 29.15
N THR A 478 6.85 -18.72 29.66
CA THR A 478 7.90 -18.07 28.85
C THR A 478 8.59 -18.99 27.84
N THR A 479 8.54 -20.31 28.06
CA THR A 479 9.16 -21.33 27.21
C THR A 479 8.23 -21.78 26.07
N ARG A 480 6.93 -21.49 26.17
CA ARG A 480 5.98 -21.73 25.08
C ARG A 480 6.22 -20.74 23.94
N HIS A 481 6.60 -21.28 22.78
CA HIS A 481 6.75 -20.50 21.56
C HIS A 481 5.51 -20.66 20.69
N ASP A 482 4.85 -19.54 20.40
CA ASP A 482 3.79 -19.47 19.39
C ASP A 482 4.44 -19.09 18.06
N LEU A 483 4.06 -19.78 16.98
CA LEU A 483 4.46 -19.42 15.62
C LEU A 483 3.82 -18.08 15.25
N ARG A 484 4.62 -17.14 14.75
CA ARG A 484 4.14 -15.85 14.25
C ARG A 484 4.53 -15.69 12.80
N LEU A 485 3.56 -15.34 11.96
CA LEU A 485 3.81 -14.87 10.61
C LEU A 485 4.40 -13.46 10.68
N GLY A 486 5.68 -13.35 10.34
CA GLY A 486 6.31 -12.06 10.05
C GLY A 486 6.00 -11.58 8.64
N ILE A 487 6.23 -10.31 8.36
CA ILE A 487 6.18 -9.74 7.01
C ILE A 487 7.20 -10.42 6.09
N ASN A 488 8.33 -10.86 6.65
CA ASN A 488 9.35 -11.61 5.93
C ASN A 488 8.80 -12.86 5.23
N PHE A 489 7.68 -13.41 5.72
CA PHE A 489 6.99 -14.53 5.07
C PHE A 489 6.47 -14.22 3.66
N LEU A 490 5.98 -13.01 3.42
CA LEU A 490 5.57 -12.59 2.07
C LEU A 490 6.78 -12.56 1.13
N PHE A 491 7.92 -12.06 1.60
CA PHE A 491 9.16 -12.11 0.84
C PHE A 491 9.63 -13.56 0.59
N TYR A 492 9.40 -14.48 1.53
CA TYR A 492 9.78 -15.90 1.39
C TYR A 492 8.97 -16.64 0.33
N GLU A 493 7.68 -16.36 0.22
CA GLU A 493 6.80 -17.00 -0.77
C GLU A 493 7.00 -16.39 -2.17
N PHE A 494 7.20 -15.07 -2.26
CA PHE A 494 7.30 -14.36 -3.54
C PHE A 494 8.73 -14.30 -4.14
N LEU A 495 9.80 -14.24 -3.34
CA LEU A 495 11.16 -14.05 -3.88
C LEU A 495 12.00 -15.33 -4.02
N CYS A 496 11.51 -16.50 -3.61
CA CYS A 496 12.20 -17.79 -3.79
C CYS A 496 13.71 -17.81 -3.39
N CYS A 497 14.19 -16.87 -2.55
CA CYS A 497 15.61 -16.81 -2.16
C CYS A 497 15.87 -17.86 -1.08
N THR A 498 16.69 -18.87 -1.40
CA THR A 498 17.16 -19.95 -0.51
C THR A 498 18.28 -19.51 0.45
N CYS A 499 18.49 -18.21 0.58
CA CYS A 499 19.75 -17.59 0.96
C CYS A 499 20.01 -17.56 2.49
N CYS A 500 19.08 -18.00 3.35
CA CYS A 500 19.30 -17.99 4.80
C CYS A 500 18.82 -19.29 5.50
N GLU A 501 19.72 -19.95 6.21
CA GLU A 501 19.46 -21.20 6.97
C GLU A 501 18.28 -21.10 7.96
N GLN A 502 18.10 -19.95 8.61
CA GLN A 502 17.00 -19.74 9.58
C GLN A 502 15.61 -19.77 8.91
N ILE A 503 15.54 -19.45 7.63
CA ILE A 503 14.29 -19.42 6.84
C ILE A 503 13.84 -20.84 6.52
N GLU A 504 14.78 -21.74 6.19
CA GLU A 504 14.49 -23.13 5.83
C GLU A 504 13.85 -23.90 6.99
N VAL A 505 14.35 -23.69 8.22
CA VAL A 505 13.81 -24.30 9.45
C VAL A 505 12.36 -23.88 9.68
N THR A 506 12.06 -22.59 9.48
CA THR A 506 10.71 -22.04 9.66
C THR A 506 9.75 -22.56 8.58
N ARG A 507 10.20 -22.66 7.33
CA ARG A 507 9.44 -23.24 6.21
C ARG A 507 9.10 -24.72 6.47
N LYS A 508 10.07 -25.51 6.92
CA LYS A 508 9.86 -26.93 7.27
C LYS A 508 8.83 -27.11 8.38
N MET A 509 8.91 -26.30 9.44
CA MET A 509 7.89 -26.32 10.51
C MET A 509 6.50 -25.98 10.01
N ILE A 510 6.38 -24.93 9.21
CA ILE A 510 5.12 -24.47 8.65
C ILE A 510 4.49 -25.57 7.77
N HIS A 511 5.31 -26.23 6.94
CA HIS A 511 4.86 -27.33 6.09
C HIS A 511 4.35 -28.51 6.94
N GLN A 512 5.09 -28.91 7.98
CA GLN A 512 4.64 -29.94 8.91
C GLN A 512 3.35 -29.57 9.63
N CYS A 513 3.20 -28.30 10.05
CA CYS A 513 1.95 -27.82 10.64
C CYS A 513 0.79 -27.97 9.68
N LYS A 514 0.98 -27.59 8.41
CA LYS A 514 -0.04 -27.72 7.36
C LYS A 514 -0.46 -29.19 7.22
N THR A 515 0.50 -30.12 7.06
CA THR A 515 0.20 -31.54 6.89
C THR A 515 -0.54 -32.14 8.09
N VAL A 516 -0.14 -31.79 9.32
CA VAL A 516 -0.78 -32.28 10.54
C VAL A 516 -2.19 -31.69 10.69
N ILE A 517 -2.36 -30.39 10.42
CA ILE A 517 -3.66 -29.72 10.47
C ILE A 517 -4.61 -30.28 9.42
N ASP A 518 -4.15 -30.43 8.18
CA ASP A 518 -4.99 -30.93 7.09
C ASP A 518 -5.44 -32.39 7.37
N LYS A 519 -4.59 -33.18 8.04
CA LYS A 519 -4.94 -34.55 8.51
C LYS A 519 -5.93 -34.55 9.68
N ASP A 520 -5.76 -33.64 10.64
CA ASP A 520 -6.54 -33.63 11.88
C ASP A 520 -7.84 -32.80 11.79
N LEU A 521 -8.03 -32.03 10.71
CA LEU A 521 -9.20 -31.16 10.46
C LEU A 521 -10.36 -31.84 9.71
N ASP A 522 -10.40 -33.17 9.62
CA ASP A 522 -11.62 -33.85 9.17
C ASP A 522 -12.73 -33.66 10.22
N ILE A 523 -13.71 -32.81 9.88
CA ILE A 523 -14.77 -32.37 10.78
C ILE A 523 -15.66 -33.53 11.22
N VAL A 524 -15.99 -34.43 10.30
CA VAL A 524 -16.91 -35.53 10.61
C VAL A 524 -16.22 -36.48 11.59
N HIS A 525 -14.96 -36.80 11.33
CA HIS A 525 -14.14 -37.62 12.20
C HIS A 525 -13.90 -36.94 13.57
N LEU A 526 -13.63 -35.63 13.59
CA LEU A 526 -13.36 -34.88 14.83
C LEU A 526 -14.59 -34.79 15.74
N LEU A 527 -15.78 -34.50 15.19
CA LEU A 527 -17.02 -34.47 15.98
C LEU A 527 -17.37 -35.85 16.53
N GLN A 528 -17.23 -36.90 15.74
CA GLN A 528 -17.44 -38.28 16.18
C GLN A 528 -16.48 -38.65 17.31
N LYS A 529 -15.17 -38.38 17.14
CA LYS A 529 -14.15 -38.68 18.16
C LYS A 529 -14.39 -37.92 19.46
N ILE A 530 -14.78 -36.64 19.41
CA ILE A 530 -15.07 -35.87 20.63
C ILE A 530 -16.25 -36.48 21.38
N GLN A 531 -17.34 -36.81 20.70
CA GLN A 531 -18.51 -37.42 21.34
C GLN A 531 -18.22 -38.82 21.89
N GLU A 532 -17.49 -39.65 21.14
CA GLU A 532 -17.02 -40.97 21.59
C GLU A 532 -16.15 -40.84 22.85
N ILE A 533 -15.18 -39.91 22.84
CA ILE A 533 -14.25 -39.70 23.94
C ILE A 533 -14.96 -39.18 25.19
N ASP A 534 -15.90 -38.24 25.06
CA ASP A 534 -16.60 -37.69 26.23
C ASP A 534 -17.55 -38.72 26.86
N LYS A 535 -18.23 -39.52 26.04
CA LYS A 535 -19.01 -40.68 26.52
C LYS A 535 -18.10 -41.66 27.26
N LEU A 536 -16.98 -42.05 26.65
CA LEU A 536 -16.02 -42.99 27.23
C LEU A 536 -15.40 -42.47 28.54
N LYS A 537 -15.01 -41.20 28.59
CA LYS A 537 -14.46 -40.55 29.80
C LYS A 537 -15.46 -40.59 30.95
N SER A 538 -16.73 -40.28 30.69
CA SER A 538 -17.76 -40.23 31.73
C SER A 538 -18.08 -41.61 32.33
N ILE A 539 -17.89 -42.67 31.54
CA ILE A 539 -18.13 -44.06 31.96
C ILE A 539 -16.91 -44.64 32.69
N ILE A 540 -15.69 -44.35 32.21
CA ILE A 540 -14.47 -45.03 32.67
C ILE A 540 -13.77 -44.28 33.81
N LEU A 541 -13.87 -42.95 33.85
CA LEU A 541 -13.04 -42.11 34.73
C LEU A 541 -13.85 -41.39 35.81
N GLU A 542 -13.30 -41.37 37.02
CA GLU A 542 -13.84 -40.59 38.13
C GLU A 542 -13.59 -39.08 37.97
N LYS A 543 -14.33 -38.25 38.71
CA LYS A 543 -14.23 -36.78 38.60
C LYS A 543 -12.81 -36.23 38.77
N ASP A 544 -12.02 -36.80 39.69
CA ASP A 544 -10.63 -36.37 39.90
C ASP A 544 -9.68 -36.92 38.82
N GLN A 545 -9.92 -38.13 38.33
CA GLN A 545 -9.22 -38.70 37.17
C GLN A 545 -9.46 -37.86 35.91
N ILE A 546 -10.70 -37.44 35.65
CA ILE A 546 -11.06 -36.56 34.54
C ILE A 546 -10.37 -35.19 34.67
N ARG A 547 -10.29 -34.62 35.88
CA ARG A 547 -9.60 -33.35 36.11
C ARG A 547 -8.12 -33.41 35.78
N VAL A 548 -7.46 -34.53 36.11
CA VAL A 548 -6.04 -34.75 35.80
C VAL A 548 -5.87 -35.05 34.31
N PHE A 549 -6.73 -35.89 33.73
CA PHE A 549 -6.73 -36.23 32.31
C PHE A 549 -6.95 -35.01 31.40
N ASN A 550 -7.85 -34.10 31.74
CA ASN A 550 -8.09 -32.88 30.96
C ASN A 550 -6.90 -31.90 30.98
N TYR A 551 -5.86 -32.19 31.76
CA TYR A 551 -4.63 -31.42 31.81
C TYR A 551 -3.46 -32.10 31.09
N THR A 552 -3.72 -33.14 30.29
CA THR A 552 -2.70 -33.74 29.42
C THR A 552 -2.09 -32.66 28.51
N PRO A 553 -0.76 -32.66 28.36
CA PRO A 553 -0.10 -31.67 27.53
C PRO A 553 -0.58 -31.78 26.08
N LYS A 554 -0.53 -30.64 25.37
CA LYS A 554 -0.81 -30.64 23.93
C LYS A 554 0.26 -31.44 23.18
N PRO A 555 -0.09 -32.07 22.06
CA PRO A 555 0.89 -32.71 21.19
C PRO A 555 1.97 -31.72 20.75
N ILE A 556 3.21 -32.20 20.66
CA ILE A 556 4.39 -31.42 20.28
C ILE A 556 4.75 -31.72 18.83
N ILE A 557 4.94 -30.69 18.01
CA ILE A 557 5.44 -30.81 16.63
C ILE A 557 6.95 -30.54 16.63
N ASN A 558 7.72 -31.50 16.10
CA ASN A 558 9.19 -31.48 16.00
C ASN A 558 9.64 -31.37 14.53
N ILE A 559 10.68 -30.56 14.27
CA ILE A 559 11.19 -30.28 12.91
C ILE A 559 11.81 -31.51 12.24
N ASN A 560 12.53 -32.33 13.02
CA ASN A 560 13.21 -33.51 12.51
C ASN A 560 12.56 -34.76 13.12
N PRO A 561 12.08 -35.73 12.33
CA PRO A 561 11.53 -36.98 12.85
C PRO A 561 12.57 -37.77 13.67
N SER A 562 13.86 -37.60 13.40
CA SER A 562 14.96 -38.21 14.17
C SER A 562 15.08 -37.72 15.62
N TYR A 563 14.40 -36.61 15.98
CA TYR A 563 14.28 -36.12 17.36
C TYR A 563 12.90 -36.40 17.96
N GLN A 564 12.14 -37.35 17.40
CA GLN A 564 11.04 -37.93 18.16
C GLN A 564 11.63 -38.55 19.43
N HIS A 565 11.46 -37.86 20.55
CA HIS A 565 11.41 -38.55 21.84
C HIS A 565 10.22 -39.50 21.75
N GLN A 566 10.46 -40.72 21.23
CA GLN A 566 9.63 -41.84 21.62
C GLN A 566 9.68 -41.87 23.15
N PRO A 567 8.53 -41.99 23.83
CA PRO A 567 8.55 -42.36 25.23
C PRO A 567 9.12 -43.78 25.26
N THR A 568 10.44 -43.91 25.39
CA THR A 568 11.06 -45.20 25.62
C THR A 568 10.57 -45.63 26.99
N GLU A 569 9.74 -46.67 27.02
CA GLU A 569 9.14 -47.17 28.27
C GLU A 569 10.17 -47.63 29.31
N GLU A 570 11.48 -47.70 28.98
CA GLU A 570 12.50 -48.27 29.88
C GLU A 570 13.88 -47.58 29.84
N ALA A 571 13.97 -46.28 29.51
CA ALA A 571 15.24 -45.57 29.69
C ALA A 571 15.37 -45.08 31.14
N ASN A 572 16.13 -45.82 31.96
CA ASN A 572 16.55 -45.41 33.30
C ASN A 572 17.08 -43.96 33.26
N GLY A 573 16.28 -43.04 33.81
CA GLY A 573 16.56 -41.61 33.90
C GLY A 573 17.70 -41.27 34.88
N ILE A 574 18.79 -42.03 34.85
CA ILE A 574 19.96 -41.87 35.72
C ILE A 574 21.21 -41.58 34.88
N GLU A 575 21.34 -42.12 33.66
CA GLU A 575 22.54 -41.90 32.82
C GLU A 575 22.58 -40.52 32.17
N LEU A 576 21.45 -40.00 31.67
CA LEU A 576 21.38 -38.62 31.17
C LEU A 576 21.60 -37.59 32.30
N PHE A 577 21.37 -37.99 33.55
CA PHE A 577 21.49 -37.14 34.74
C PHE A 577 22.93 -37.04 35.27
N GLN A 578 23.82 -37.98 34.95
CA GLN A 578 25.23 -37.90 35.37
C GLN A 578 26.05 -36.96 34.48
N GLN A 579 25.74 -36.84 33.18
CA GLN A 579 26.46 -35.94 32.28
C GLN A 579 26.14 -34.44 32.47
N LEU A 580 24.93 -34.11 32.95
CA LEU A 580 24.47 -32.72 33.10
C LEU A 580 24.99 -31.98 34.35
N ASN A 581 25.59 -32.70 35.32
CA ASN A 581 26.05 -32.11 36.58
C ASN A 581 27.44 -31.44 36.51
N SER A 582 28.14 -31.50 35.37
CA SER A 582 29.48 -30.92 35.21
C SER A 582 29.49 -29.42 34.84
N TRP A 583 28.36 -28.82 34.49
CA TRP A 583 28.28 -27.42 34.05
C TRP A 583 27.68 -26.50 35.12
N ARG A 584 28.52 -26.06 36.06
CA ARG A 584 28.20 -24.97 37.00
C ARG A 584 28.68 -23.63 36.44
N GLN A 585 27.78 -22.83 35.90
CA GLN A 585 28.02 -21.38 35.74
C GLN A 585 26.85 -20.54 36.27
N LYS A 586 27.22 -19.50 37.02
CA LYS A 586 26.37 -18.53 37.72
C LYS A 586 25.59 -17.68 36.71
N HIS A 587 24.26 -17.75 36.73
CA HIS A 587 23.40 -16.68 36.22
C HIS A 587 22.35 -16.24 37.25
N ARG A 588 22.35 -14.93 37.49
CA ARG A 588 21.49 -14.21 38.43
C ARG A 588 20.22 -13.78 37.67
N ILE A 589 19.09 -14.44 37.94
CA ILE A 589 17.81 -14.17 37.27
C ILE A 589 17.17 -12.91 37.88
N ARG A 590 16.96 -11.87 37.07
CA ARG A 590 16.20 -10.66 37.41
C ARG A 590 14.72 -11.02 37.61
N ARG A 591 14.14 -10.59 38.73
CA ARG A 591 12.73 -10.78 39.09
C ARG A 591 11.84 -9.89 38.22
N MET A 592 11.03 -10.47 37.33
CA MET A 592 9.87 -9.80 36.74
C MET A 592 8.64 -10.07 37.61
N LYS A 593 8.00 -9.00 38.08
CA LYS A 593 6.67 -9.03 38.69
C LYS A 593 5.59 -8.97 37.59
N ASN A 594 4.45 -9.58 37.90
CA ASN A 594 3.11 -9.43 37.30
C ASN A 594 2.60 -10.57 36.41
N SER A 595 1.78 -11.44 37.02
CA SER A 595 0.52 -11.98 36.46
C SER A 595 -0.17 -12.84 37.53
N SER A 596 -1.18 -12.27 38.21
CA SER A 596 -1.74 -12.81 39.47
C SER A 596 -3.08 -13.59 39.32
N HIS A 597 -3.45 -14.08 38.12
CA HIS A 597 -4.80 -14.65 37.93
C HIS A 597 -4.90 -16.06 37.33
N LYS A 598 -3.80 -16.83 37.23
CA LYS A 598 -3.84 -18.25 36.83
C LYS A 598 -3.47 -19.33 37.89
N PRO A 599 -3.03 -19.04 39.12
CA PRO A 599 -2.57 -20.10 40.02
C PRO A 599 -3.70 -21.04 40.49
N LYS A 600 -4.95 -20.56 40.54
CA LYS A 600 -6.10 -21.33 41.06
C LYS A 600 -6.43 -22.61 40.27
N ARG A 601 -6.13 -22.68 38.97
CA ARG A 601 -6.42 -23.89 38.16
C ARG A 601 -5.38 -24.98 38.41
N LEU A 602 -4.10 -24.63 38.42
CA LEU A 602 -3.02 -25.60 38.63
C LEU A 602 -3.03 -26.18 40.05
N ILE A 603 -3.40 -25.36 41.05
CA ILE A 603 -3.60 -25.83 42.43
C ILE A 603 -4.72 -26.89 42.48
N LYS A 604 -5.88 -26.64 41.85
CA LYS A 604 -6.98 -27.62 41.80
C LYS A 604 -6.59 -28.94 41.13
N ILE A 605 -5.73 -28.88 40.12
CA ILE A 605 -5.22 -30.07 39.43
C ILE A 605 -4.23 -30.81 40.31
N TYR A 606 -3.35 -30.08 40.99
CA TYR A 606 -2.44 -30.66 41.97
C TYR A 606 -3.20 -31.33 43.12
N ASP A 607 -4.27 -30.73 43.62
CA ASP A 607 -5.12 -31.34 44.66
C ASP A 607 -5.71 -32.66 44.16
N ALA A 608 -6.22 -32.69 42.93
CA ALA A 608 -6.69 -33.92 42.30
C ALA A 608 -5.57 -34.96 42.13
N TYR A 609 -4.40 -34.56 41.64
CA TYR A 609 -3.21 -35.41 41.54
C TYR A 609 -2.82 -36.00 42.89
N SER A 610 -2.81 -35.19 43.96
CA SER A 610 -2.43 -35.64 45.30
C SER A 610 -3.38 -36.71 45.84
N ARG A 611 -4.70 -36.57 45.58
CA ARG A 611 -5.70 -37.58 45.94
C ARG A 611 -5.53 -38.87 45.16
N LEU A 612 -5.27 -38.78 43.85
CA LEU A 612 -5.01 -39.96 43.01
C LEU A 612 -3.74 -40.70 43.44
N LYS A 613 -2.71 -39.96 43.88
CA LYS A 613 -1.44 -40.53 44.34
C LYS A 613 -1.56 -41.26 45.69
N GLN A 614 -2.40 -40.75 46.59
CA GLN A 614 -2.65 -41.39 47.89
C GLN A 614 -3.33 -42.77 47.76
N GLN A 615 -4.09 -42.98 46.68
CA GLN A 615 -4.70 -44.27 46.34
C GLN A 615 -3.71 -45.19 45.60
N HIS A 616 -2.63 -45.59 46.28
CA HIS A 616 -1.45 -46.25 45.70
C HIS A 616 -1.74 -47.55 44.92
N ASN A 617 -2.87 -48.23 45.16
CA ASN A 617 -3.18 -49.56 44.59
C ASN A 617 -3.94 -49.51 43.26
N ASN A 618 -4.32 -48.35 42.73
CA ASN A 618 -5.08 -48.27 41.49
C ASN A 618 -4.19 -48.10 40.25
N LYS A 619 -4.01 -49.18 39.47
CA LYS A 619 -3.25 -49.19 38.21
C LYS A 619 -3.74 -48.13 37.19
N LYS A 620 -5.03 -47.78 37.21
CA LYS A 620 -5.59 -46.72 36.34
C LYS A 620 -5.09 -45.34 36.75
N ASN A 621 -5.01 -45.05 38.05
CA ASN A 621 -4.49 -43.78 38.57
C ASN A 621 -3.03 -43.57 38.14
N GLN A 622 -2.21 -44.63 38.24
CA GLN A 622 -0.80 -44.59 37.84
C GLN A 622 -0.63 -44.27 36.35
N ARG A 623 -1.42 -44.91 35.47
CA ARG A 623 -1.40 -44.62 34.03
C ARG A 623 -1.84 -43.19 33.71
N ILE A 624 -2.87 -42.68 34.38
CA ILE A 624 -3.34 -41.30 34.19
C ILE A 624 -2.28 -40.29 34.65
N ILE A 625 -1.55 -40.59 35.73
CA ILE A 625 -0.44 -39.79 36.20
C ILE A 625 0.69 -39.76 35.17
N GLN A 626 1.05 -40.89 34.56
CA GLN A 626 2.06 -40.98 33.51
C GLN A 626 1.70 -40.13 32.28
N LEU A 627 0.40 -40.05 31.94
CA LEU A 627 -0.09 -39.25 30.81
C LEU A 627 0.03 -37.72 31.02
N LEU A 628 0.30 -37.24 32.24
CA LEU A 628 0.64 -35.83 32.48
C LEU A 628 1.99 -35.45 31.86
N GLY A 629 2.82 -36.44 31.54
CA GLY A 629 4.17 -36.28 31.02
C GLY A 629 5.20 -36.09 32.14
N PRO A 630 6.46 -36.49 31.88
CA PRO A 630 7.50 -36.62 32.90
C PRO A 630 7.82 -35.28 33.58
N THR A 631 7.71 -34.17 32.87
CA THR A 631 7.98 -32.83 33.41
C THR A 631 6.94 -32.40 34.45
N ILE A 632 5.65 -32.58 34.16
CA ILE A 632 4.58 -32.16 35.08
C ILE A 632 4.52 -33.11 36.27
N GLU A 633 4.66 -34.42 36.04
CA GLU A 633 4.73 -35.42 37.09
C GLU A 633 5.87 -35.13 38.07
N MET A 634 7.07 -34.87 37.56
CA MET A 634 8.22 -34.52 38.40
C MET A 634 7.97 -33.25 39.23
N ILE A 635 7.35 -32.22 38.63
CA ILE A 635 7.00 -30.99 39.35
C ILE A 635 6.00 -31.30 40.48
N PHE A 636 4.94 -32.04 40.22
CA PHE A 636 3.93 -32.36 41.21
C PHE A 636 4.44 -33.32 42.29
N GLN A 637 5.26 -34.29 41.91
CA GLN A 637 5.93 -35.19 42.86
C GLN A 637 6.84 -34.41 43.81
N LYS A 638 7.65 -33.49 43.29
CA LYS A 638 8.54 -32.68 44.12
C LYS A 638 7.79 -31.69 44.98
N TYR A 639 6.72 -31.10 44.46
CA TYR A 639 5.85 -30.25 45.27
C TYR A 639 5.15 -31.04 46.41
N TYR A 640 4.75 -32.28 46.14
CA TYR A 640 4.20 -33.21 47.13
C TYR A 640 5.21 -33.58 48.23
N GLU A 641 6.46 -33.88 47.86
CA GLU A 641 7.54 -34.11 48.81
C GLU A 641 7.76 -32.89 49.73
N ILE A 642 7.84 -31.68 49.15
CA ILE A 642 7.99 -30.42 49.90
C ILE A 642 6.80 -30.21 50.85
N GLN A 643 5.58 -30.51 50.40
CA GLN A 643 4.37 -30.34 51.21
C GLN A 643 4.35 -31.28 52.41
N ASN A 644 4.69 -32.56 52.21
CA ASN A 644 4.73 -33.54 53.29
C ASN A 644 5.83 -33.22 54.30
N MET A 645 6.99 -32.73 53.86
CA MET A 645 8.06 -32.28 54.76
C MET A 645 7.62 -31.07 55.58
N ALA A 646 6.98 -30.08 54.96
CA ALA A 646 6.45 -28.92 55.68
C ALA A 646 5.37 -29.32 56.70
N LYS A 647 4.58 -30.37 56.44
CA LYS A 647 3.59 -30.91 57.39
C LYS A 647 4.27 -31.64 58.55
N ALA A 648 5.25 -32.50 58.28
CA ALA A 648 5.99 -33.22 59.32
C ALA A 648 6.68 -32.25 60.31
N MET A 649 7.28 -31.18 59.80
CA MET A 649 7.93 -30.15 60.62
C MET A 649 6.95 -29.33 61.48
N ASN A 650 5.70 -29.19 61.03
CA ASN A 650 4.67 -28.53 61.84
C ASN A 650 4.09 -29.48 62.91
N SER A 651 4.08 -30.80 62.67
CA SER A 651 3.70 -31.81 63.67
C SER A 651 4.70 -31.86 64.83
N ASP A 652 6.00 -31.88 64.52
CA ASP A 652 7.08 -31.86 65.52
C ASP A 652 7.06 -30.59 66.40
N LYS A 653 6.42 -29.51 65.93
CA LYS A 653 6.26 -28.25 66.66
C LYS A 653 5.12 -28.30 67.67
N ASN A 654 4.09 -29.11 67.43
CA ASN A 654 2.96 -29.30 68.35
C ASN A 654 3.28 -30.38 69.40
N ASP A 655 3.94 -31.48 69.00
CA ASP A 655 4.27 -32.58 69.94
C ASP A 655 5.33 -32.18 71.00
N ASN A 656 6.11 -31.12 70.73
CA ASN A 656 7.03 -30.53 71.73
C ASN A 656 6.40 -29.41 72.58
N PHE A 657 5.21 -28.91 72.22
CA PHE A 657 4.53 -27.85 72.98
C PHE A 657 3.52 -28.44 73.99
N ASP A 658 2.87 -29.56 73.64
CA ASP A 658 1.94 -30.24 74.56
C ASP A 658 2.66 -30.96 75.72
N ASN A 659 3.93 -31.34 75.53
CA ASN A 659 4.77 -31.90 76.60
C ASN A 659 5.38 -30.82 77.53
N ALA A 660 5.22 -29.52 77.23
CA ALA A 660 5.77 -28.43 78.03
C ALA A 660 4.72 -27.73 78.92
N ILE A 661 3.42 -28.03 78.78
CA ILE A 661 2.33 -27.33 79.49
C ILE A 661 1.76 -28.15 80.67
N GLN A 662 2.16 -29.41 80.90
CA GLN A 662 1.68 -30.19 82.06
C GLN A 662 2.46 -30.00 83.38
N ILE A 663 3.35 -29.02 83.50
CA ILE A 663 4.05 -28.73 84.77
C ILE A 663 4.07 -27.22 85.03
N SER A 664 2.93 -26.64 85.41
CA SER A 664 2.88 -25.50 86.34
C SER A 664 1.42 -25.13 86.66
N ASP A 665 0.80 -25.89 87.55
CA ASP A 665 -0.32 -25.42 88.37
C ASP A 665 0.06 -25.69 89.83
N VAL A 666 0.51 -24.67 90.57
CA VAL A 666 0.17 -24.40 91.98
C VAL A 666 0.41 -22.90 92.25
N GLN A 667 -0.63 -22.24 92.74
CA GLN A 667 -0.75 -20.84 93.19
C GLN A 667 0.18 -20.46 94.36
N MET A 668 0.49 -19.16 94.49
CA MET A 668 0.26 -18.40 95.73
C MET A 668 0.16 -16.89 95.45
N ASP A 669 -0.71 -16.26 96.24
CA ASP A 669 -1.17 -14.87 96.22
C ASP A 669 -0.18 -13.83 96.78
N ALA A 670 -0.43 -12.57 96.42
CA ALA A 670 -0.53 -11.37 97.27
C ALA A 670 0.32 -10.13 96.88
N ASP A 671 -0.43 -9.11 96.45
CA ASP A 671 -0.41 -7.66 96.73
C ASP A 671 0.71 -6.66 96.29
N PHE A 672 0.25 -5.76 95.40
CA PHE A 672 0.46 -4.32 95.07
C PHE A 672 1.27 -3.39 96.01
N PRO A 673 1.74 -2.16 95.58
CA PRO A 673 1.02 -1.20 94.74
C PRO A 673 1.76 -0.29 93.72
N GLU A 674 0.92 0.32 92.86
CA GLU A 674 0.95 1.63 92.17
C GLU A 674 2.26 2.29 91.68
N ASN A 675 2.31 2.66 90.39
CA ASN A 675 2.22 4.09 90.02
C ASN A 675 2.06 4.40 88.51
N ASN A 676 1.42 5.55 88.29
CA ASN A 676 1.02 6.25 87.06
C ASN A 676 2.16 6.70 86.11
N TYR A 677 1.88 6.83 84.80
CA TYR A 677 1.77 8.13 84.07
C TYR A 677 1.94 8.03 82.52
N HIS A 678 0.93 8.57 81.83
CA HIS A 678 0.89 9.47 80.64
C HIS A 678 1.54 9.23 79.26
N ASN A 679 0.64 9.41 78.26
CA ASN A 679 0.64 10.37 77.13
C ASN A 679 1.62 10.25 75.94
N ASN A 680 1.03 10.14 74.73
CA ASN A 680 0.91 11.17 73.66
C ASN A 680 0.65 10.42 72.33
N LYS A 681 -0.48 10.51 71.63
CA LYS A 681 -1.18 11.63 70.94
C LYS A 681 -0.32 12.35 69.88
N ARG A 682 -0.84 12.27 68.63
CA ARG A 682 -0.83 13.31 67.56
C ARG A 682 0.50 13.43 66.77
N VAL A 683 0.57 13.67 65.45
CA VAL A 683 -0.11 14.66 64.59
C VAL A 683 0.07 14.29 63.09
N ASN A 684 -0.94 14.58 62.27
CA ASN A 684 -0.89 14.73 60.80
C ASN A 684 -0.11 15.98 60.39
N THR A 685 0.69 15.93 59.31
CA THR A 685 0.92 17.11 58.48
C THR A 685 1.02 16.75 56.99
N SER A 686 0.10 17.32 56.24
CA SER A 686 0.21 17.75 54.85
C SER A 686 1.34 18.77 54.67
N ILE A 687 1.93 18.86 53.47
CA ILE A 687 2.19 20.10 52.72
C ILE A 687 2.68 19.76 51.30
N GLU A 688 2.28 20.66 50.40
CA GLU A 688 2.34 20.72 48.95
C GLU A 688 3.73 20.90 48.32
N ASP A 689 3.74 20.60 47.02
CA ASP A 689 4.44 21.24 45.90
C ASP A 689 5.97 21.35 45.83
N SER A 690 6.53 20.80 44.73
CA SER A 690 6.96 21.65 43.62
C SER A 690 7.60 20.88 42.45
N HIS A 691 7.36 21.42 41.27
CA HIS A 691 7.80 21.01 39.95
C HIS A 691 9.32 20.81 39.79
N LYS A 692 9.71 19.82 38.96
CA LYS A 692 10.79 19.98 37.97
C LYS A 692 10.66 18.95 36.84
N THR A 693 9.93 19.36 35.80
CA THR A 693 9.87 18.74 34.48
C THR A 693 11.17 19.06 33.73
N LYS A 694 11.95 18.06 33.34
CA LYS A 694 12.98 18.20 32.30
C LYS A 694 12.40 17.73 30.97
N LEU A 695 12.01 18.70 30.12
CA LEU A 695 11.90 18.50 28.68
C LEU A 695 13.32 18.35 28.12
N GLN A 696 13.61 17.25 27.43
CA GLN A 696 14.69 17.20 26.45
C GLN A 696 14.06 17.37 25.06
N GLN A 697 14.34 18.54 24.47
CA GLN A 697 14.12 18.84 23.07
C GLN A 697 15.04 17.95 22.23
N ILE A 698 14.47 17.24 21.27
CA ILE A 698 15.23 16.56 20.21
C ILE A 698 15.36 17.58 19.07
N ALA A 699 16.58 18.03 18.81
CA ALA A 699 16.91 18.83 17.64
C ALA A 699 16.84 17.96 16.36
N PRO A 700 16.35 18.50 15.24
CA PRO A 700 16.34 17.81 13.95
C PRO A 700 17.76 17.73 13.39
N LYS A 701 18.22 16.52 13.04
CA LYS A 701 19.40 16.36 12.18
C LYS A 701 18.99 16.65 10.74
N THR A 702 19.61 17.68 10.19
CA THR A 702 19.69 18.00 8.76
C THR A 702 20.29 16.83 8.00
N LEU A 703 19.60 16.37 6.96
CA LEU A 703 20.15 15.50 5.93
C LEU A 703 20.96 16.38 4.98
N GLU A 704 22.27 16.15 4.95
CA GLU A 704 23.14 16.67 3.90
C GLU A 704 22.86 15.96 2.58
N ASN A 705 22.63 16.77 1.55
CA ASN A 705 22.72 16.41 0.14
C ASN A 705 24.13 15.90 -0.15
N LYS A 706 24.24 14.66 -0.65
CA LYS A 706 25.28 14.24 -1.58
C LYS A 706 24.73 13.16 -2.51
N ASP A 707 25.15 13.27 -3.77
CA ASP A 707 25.09 12.29 -4.85
C ASP A 707 23.89 12.42 -5.81
N GLU A 708 23.88 13.53 -6.55
CA GLU A 708 23.47 13.55 -7.97
C GLU A 708 24.69 13.17 -8.82
N GLU A 709 24.72 11.96 -9.36
CA GLU A 709 25.53 11.63 -10.55
C GLU A 709 25.05 10.30 -11.14
N PHE A 710 25.02 10.23 -12.48
CA PHE A 710 24.76 9.06 -13.36
C PHE A 710 23.31 8.62 -13.65
N LEU A 711 22.79 9.03 -14.82
CA LEU A 711 22.66 8.18 -16.02
C LEU A 711 21.93 8.92 -17.16
N GLN A 712 22.71 9.51 -18.07
CA GLN A 712 22.41 9.44 -19.51
C GLN A 712 22.79 8.02 -19.98
N TRP A 713 22.04 7.46 -20.92
CA TRP A 713 22.49 6.71 -22.11
C TRP A 713 21.26 6.37 -22.95
N ASP A 714 21.36 6.75 -24.24
CA ASP A 714 20.72 6.27 -25.48
C ASP A 714 19.24 5.83 -25.50
#